data_AF-A0A2K8UJA4-F1
#
_entry.id   AF-A0A2K8UJA4-F1
#
_cell.length_a   1.000
_cell.length_b   1.000
_cell.length_c   1.000
_cell.angle_alpha   90.00
_cell.angle_beta   90.00
_cell.angle_gamma   90.00
#
_symmetry.space_group_name_H-M   'P 1'
#
loop_
_entity.id
_entity.type
_entity.pdbx_description
1 polymer ?
#
loop_
_entity_poly.entity_id
_entity_poly.type
_entity_poly.pdbx_seq_one_letter_code
_entity_poly.pdbx_strand_id
1 'polypeptide(L)'
;MPNDDASPIRLLHLSDIHFRADTAWDSDPVLRDLARFIAGEVRQGLVPDLVAVTGDLAFSGKADEYRRAPQQPDDQADDRPRVTAWDWLTDELWPALAPDPSRPLPHERLLLVPGNHDADRGQVDLIARLVQQGLLGAADQAQLATVLADPIQGAVLFKRHAAYLAFYGAWLGTPHTLPWWQRSIQIRGQRLHLAGLDSAWMACDDQDYGRLLLSHYQINQTVDVRAAAGADWRIALLHHPWDHLAPFDGPAARQAIHLHRDLVLRGHLHEGEAAFIRPADPARACLELAAGCVYDGSRHPNAFQWIELWPQTPAAPRRVRVLFRHWYKGAWDVDRNQPGCPDGSAEFPLAPPAAAGVRPTVRQAPIIPPDYLAWLRRTHGGVDLLGQDAQQGQSVTLSQVYCPAVTTPAPPTEPPDADRKDPPPALLLARIDQESLYCPAPPGAGKSTFCRWAALQSIPGSAPAHPVPPPEGFAEPSPANLRTRLPLLVPLREFWRTMDCGQGCLTWHRTELEQALADWIDRAPPEGLTGALLKAHLAAGSAFLLLDGLDEVPVSQPRDGITLYPRALLLSGLADALPTWERTGNRTLLTSRPYGLDEAGLLKLGLPRAPLEPLPEPLQHLFIGRWFHTLDQPDLAAGLIATIQGRDDLSGLAGNPMLLTALCVIYGNGRRLPQDRYHLYQKIIDNVLYNRYPGDARQREPVKARLEAIAYGMHTGADLDEDRQTPSPEASDTEIERLLRAFARLEPAYEQGRVAPAVQREELLTRSGLLLPRPGRRAAFYHLSFQEFLAAERISRTSEDRAALELVFRARGPVPEWRPTLLFLFAAGVFNYRSAQWGLDLLTQLSADLGRAGVKANPAPAVLVAECLDLCLAKGYAVPAGLAGRFRQTCLDAIADEIAIPARQALGLCLGRLGDPRILDLRDPAAYVEVPAGEYPYGKKGKQVRVATPFLLARYPTTNGQYRAFMEDGGYANRDWWFDEGWGWLQQEGVTEPRFWQDRRWNAPNQPVVGVSFWEAQACCRWAGGRLPKEREWEAAARGPEGHEYPWGGEWEDGICNSAAAGFGATSPVGSFPRSRQARLGIEDLAGNCWEWCDDFYAGYERTVGSPVVLRGGAFFIGAGGLCASDRVKYQPGGRYEGVGFRCVRAAPRQP
;
A
#
# COMPACT_ATOMS: atom_id res chain seq x y z
N MET A 1 -12.22 31.40 -49.76
CA MET A 1 -12.55 30.10 -49.15
C MET A 1 -12.38 30.26 -47.66
N PRO A 2 -13.39 29.96 -46.83
CA PRO A 2 -13.24 30.04 -45.38
C PRO A 2 -12.24 28.97 -44.93
N ASN A 3 -11.39 29.28 -43.93
CA ASN A 3 -10.46 28.33 -43.32
C ASN A 3 -11.21 27.08 -42.81
N ASP A 4 -10.93 25.91 -43.39
CA ASP A 4 -11.47 24.60 -43.00
C ASP A 4 -10.94 24.10 -41.62
N ASP A 5 -9.95 24.78 -41.04
CA ASP A 5 -9.21 24.38 -39.84
C ASP A 5 -10.00 24.40 -38.51
N ALA A 6 -11.26 24.83 -38.51
CA ALA A 6 -12.10 24.91 -37.30
C ALA A 6 -13.19 23.82 -37.19
N SER A 7 -13.26 22.88 -38.14
CA SER A 7 -14.29 21.84 -38.17
C SER A 7 -13.88 20.58 -37.38
N PRO A 8 -14.78 19.94 -36.60
CA PRO A 8 -14.43 18.80 -35.76
C PRO A 8 -14.26 17.51 -36.56
N ILE A 9 -13.38 16.60 -36.11
CA ILE A 9 -13.36 15.22 -36.61
C ILE A 9 -14.55 14.48 -36.01
N ARG A 10 -15.35 13.80 -36.83
CA ARG A 10 -16.55 13.09 -36.38
C ARG A 10 -16.39 11.59 -36.42
N LEU A 11 -16.82 10.94 -35.35
CA LEU A 11 -16.87 9.49 -35.22
C LEU A 11 -18.31 9.05 -34.99
N LEU A 12 -18.75 8.04 -35.74
CA LEU A 12 -19.96 7.28 -35.44
C LEU A 12 -19.56 6.09 -34.56
N HIS A 13 -20.15 5.95 -33.37
CA HIS A 13 -19.83 4.86 -32.44
C HIS A 13 -21.03 3.93 -32.24
N LEU A 14 -20.89 2.69 -32.70
CA LEU A 14 -21.86 1.59 -32.61
C LEU A 14 -21.29 0.45 -31.76
N SER A 15 -22.16 -0.39 -31.20
CA SER A 15 -21.76 -1.59 -30.44
C SER A 15 -22.86 -2.64 -30.48
N ASP A 16 -22.49 -3.92 -30.33
CA ASP A 16 -23.41 -5.02 -30.00
C ASP A 16 -24.53 -5.27 -31.03
N ILE A 17 -24.16 -5.44 -32.30
CA ILE A 17 -25.09 -5.58 -33.45
C ILE A 17 -25.68 -7.00 -33.59
N HIS A 18 -24.90 -8.05 -33.28
CA HIS A 18 -25.36 -9.45 -33.22
C HIS A 18 -25.97 -10.04 -34.51
N PHE A 19 -25.28 -9.95 -35.66
CA PHE A 19 -25.74 -10.62 -36.89
C PHE A 19 -25.84 -12.15 -36.73
N ARG A 20 -26.96 -12.73 -37.19
CA ARG A 20 -27.25 -14.16 -37.16
C ARG A 20 -27.40 -14.71 -38.57
N ALA A 21 -26.87 -15.90 -38.81
CA ALA A 21 -26.92 -16.53 -40.14
C ALA A 21 -28.34 -16.92 -40.61
N ASP A 22 -29.30 -17.05 -39.69
CA ASP A 22 -30.67 -17.52 -39.94
C ASP A 22 -31.74 -16.42 -39.89
N THR A 23 -31.34 -15.17 -39.60
CA THR A 23 -32.24 -14.04 -39.37
C THR A 23 -31.83 -12.88 -40.27
N ALA A 24 -32.74 -12.39 -41.11
CA ALA A 24 -32.47 -11.24 -41.98
C ALA A 24 -32.48 -9.94 -41.16
N TRP A 25 -31.47 -9.09 -41.33
CA TRP A 25 -31.34 -7.83 -40.55
C TRP A 25 -32.52 -6.87 -40.74
N ASP A 26 -33.22 -6.93 -41.88
CA ASP A 26 -34.37 -6.08 -42.20
C ASP A 26 -35.67 -6.55 -41.53
N SER A 27 -35.66 -7.78 -41.02
CA SER A 27 -36.73 -8.29 -40.15
C SER A 27 -36.68 -7.65 -38.76
N ASP A 28 -35.51 -7.15 -38.33
CA ASP A 28 -35.36 -6.35 -37.13
C ASP A 28 -35.67 -4.87 -37.41
N PRO A 29 -36.72 -4.28 -36.82
CA PRO A 29 -37.04 -2.87 -37.02
C PRO A 29 -35.91 -1.91 -36.57
N VAL A 30 -35.08 -2.30 -35.60
CA VAL A 30 -33.99 -1.47 -35.07
C VAL A 30 -32.90 -1.29 -36.12
N LEU A 31 -32.35 -2.40 -36.63
CA LEU A 31 -31.34 -2.38 -37.70
C LEU A 31 -31.89 -1.88 -39.03
N ARG A 32 -33.14 -2.24 -39.37
CA ARG A 32 -33.80 -1.80 -40.60
C ARG A 32 -33.89 -0.28 -40.72
N ASP A 33 -34.15 0.40 -39.61
CA ASP A 33 -34.34 1.85 -39.58
C ASP A 33 -33.05 2.62 -39.23
N LEU A 34 -32.03 1.96 -38.67
CA LEU A 34 -30.77 2.60 -38.25
C LEU A 34 -30.02 3.29 -39.38
N ALA A 35 -29.73 2.56 -40.48
CA ALA A 35 -29.00 3.12 -41.62
C ALA A 35 -29.76 4.30 -42.25
N ARG A 36 -31.10 4.21 -42.33
CA ARG A 36 -31.97 5.29 -42.82
C ARG A 36 -31.95 6.52 -41.92
N PHE A 37 -31.95 6.32 -40.60
CA PHE A 37 -31.86 7.41 -39.63
C PHE A 37 -30.51 8.12 -39.74
N ILE A 38 -29.40 7.36 -39.74
CA ILE A 38 -28.04 7.89 -39.93
C ILE A 38 -27.94 8.66 -41.25
N ALA A 39 -28.45 8.13 -42.36
CA ALA A 39 -28.46 8.84 -43.65
C ALA A 39 -29.20 10.20 -43.57
N GLY A 40 -30.25 10.29 -42.75
CA GLY A 40 -30.95 11.53 -42.46
C GLY A 40 -30.05 12.55 -41.75
N GLU A 41 -29.30 12.12 -40.75
CA GLU A 41 -28.36 12.96 -40.00
C GLU A 41 -27.15 13.39 -40.84
N VAL A 42 -26.64 12.49 -41.68
CA VAL A 42 -25.57 12.80 -42.67
C VAL A 42 -26.03 13.90 -43.62
N ARG A 43 -27.27 13.83 -44.15
CA ARG A 43 -27.86 14.90 -44.99
C ARG A 43 -28.04 16.23 -44.25
N GLN A 44 -28.18 16.20 -42.93
CA GLN A 44 -28.25 17.39 -42.07
C GLN A 44 -26.86 17.92 -41.66
N GLY A 45 -25.77 17.27 -42.10
CA GLY A 45 -24.40 17.75 -41.92
C GLY A 45 -23.55 16.96 -40.92
N LEU A 46 -24.09 15.92 -40.28
CA LEU A 46 -23.33 14.99 -39.42
C LEU A 46 -22.64 13.90 -40.24
N VAL A 47 -21.71 14.31 -41.10
CA VAL A 47 -20.90 13.39 -41.92
C VAL A 47 -19.76 12.82 -41.07
N PRO A 48 -19.62 11.48 -40.92
CA PRO A 48 -18.53 10.87 -40.16
C PRO A 48 -17.21 10.90 -40.94
N ASP A 49 -16.09 11.08 -40.21
CA ASP A 49 -14.75 10.81 -40.70
C ASP A 49 -14.27 9.40 -40.32
N LEU A 50 -14.84 8.81 -39.25
CA LEU A 50 -14.56 7.46 -38.76
C LEU A 50 -15.83 6.76 -38.29
N VAL A 51 -15.80 5.43 -38.34
CA VAL A 51 -16.83 4.55 -37.76
C VAL A 51 -16.16 3.61 -36.79
N ALA A 52 -16.57 3.65 -35.53
CA ALA A 52 -16.10 2.74 -34.47
C ALA A 52 -17.19 1.72 -34.14
N VAL A 53 -16.83 0.44 -34.15
CA VAL A 53 -17.69 -0.67 -33.72
C VAL A 53 -16.97 -1.42 -32.61
N THR A 54 -17.46 -1.28 -31.37
CA THR A 54 -16.83 -1.86 -30.17
C THR A 54 -17.39 -3.24 -29.84
N GLY A 55 -17.19 -4.21 -30.72
CA GLY A 55 -17.50 -5.62 -30.48
C GLY A 55 -18.94 -6.06 -30.76
N ASP A 56 -19.10 -7.38 -30.75
CA ASP A 56 -20.32 -8.15 -30.99
C ASP A 56 -20.99 -7.78 -32.32
N LEU A 57 -20.19 -7.81 -33.39
CA LEU A 57 -20.72 -7.67 -34.75
C LEU A 57 -21.52 -8.92 -35.14
N ALA A 58 -21.01 -10.11 -34.82
CA ALA A 58 -21.69 -11.39 -35.03
C ALA A 58 -22.29 -11.93 -33.73
N PHE A 59 -23.26 -12.86 -33.84
CA PHE A 59 -23.89 -13.49 -32.69
C PHE A 59 -23.11 -14.71 -32.16
N SER A 60 -22.36 -15.42 -33.00
CA SER A 60 -21.66 -16.65 -32.57
C SER A 60 -20.24 -16.80 -33.14
N GLY A 61 -19.71 -15.76 -33.79
CA GLY A 61 -18.36 -15.72 -34.33
C GLY A 61 -18.15 -16.63 -35.54
N LYS A 62 -19.22 -17.14 -36.17
CA LYS A 62 -19.13 -18.11 -37.26
C LYS A 62 -18.97 -17.43 -38.61
N ALA A 63 -18.25 -18.08 -39.53
CA ALA A 63 -17.98 -17.53 -40.86
C ALA A 63 -19.25 -17.18 -41.67
N ASP A 64 -20.37 -17.84 -41.41
CA ASP A 64 -21.64 -17.57 -42.10
C ASP A 64 -22.32 -16.26 -41.66
N GLU A 65 -21.92 -15.68 -40.52
CA GLU A 65 -22.43 -14.39 -40.02
C GLU A 65 -21.69 -13.21 -40.66
N TYR A 66 -20.50 -13.43 -41.21
CA TYR A 66 -19.63 -12.39 -41.78
C TYR A 66 -19.52 -12.39 -43.31
N ARG A 67 -19.75 -13.51 -43.99
CA ARG A 67 -19.43 -13.65 -45.44
C ARG A 67 -20.57 -13.17 -46.33
N ARG A 68 -20.25 -12.41 -47.38
CA ARG A 68 -21.20 -12.02 -48.43
C ARG A 68 -22.09 -13.20 -48.88
N ALA A 69 -23.40 -12.99 -48.89
CA ALA A 69 -24.33 -14.00 -49.35
C ALA A 69 -24.06 -14.39 -50.83
N PRO A 70 -24.12 -15.68 -51.20
CA PRO A 70 -23.95 -16.09 -52.59
C PRO A 70 -25.07 -15.51 -53.48
N GLN A 71 -24.70 -14.96 -54.64
CA GLN A 71 -25.63 -14.29 -55.57
C GLN A 71 -26.59 -15.24 -56.33
N GLN A 72 -26.42 -16.57 -56.18
CA GLN A 72 -27.32 -17.59 -56.73
C GLN A 72 -27.76 -18.56 -55.61
N PRO A 73 -29.07 -18.81 -55.44
CA PRO A 73 -29.54 -19.85 -54.54
C PRO A 73 -29.12 -21.22 -55.07
N ASP A 74 -28.54 -22.06 -54.21
CA ASP A 74 -28.36 -23.49 -54.51
C ASP A 74 -29.76 -24.14 -54.45
N ASP A 75 -30.17 -24.83 -55.51
CA ASP A 75 -31.53 -25.37 -55.74
C ASP A 75 -32.01 -26.43 -54.71
N GLN A 76 -31.29 -26.65 -53.59
CA GLN A 76 -31.60 -27.72 -52.63
C GLN A 76 -31.50 -27.38 -51.13
N ALA A 77 -31.48 -26.12 -50.69
CA ALA A 77 -31.58 -25.83 -49.24
C ALA A 77 -32.27 -24.51 -48.88
N ASP A 78 -33.36 -24.64 -48.12
CA ASP A 78 -34.11 -23.70 -47.27
C ASP A 78 -34.16 -22.20 -47.66
N ASP A 79 -35.38 -21.76 -47.97
CA ASP A 79 -35.78 -20.55 -48.67
C ASP A 79 -35.83 -19.31 -47.75
N ARG A 80 -34.72 -18.98 -47.07
CA ARG A 80 -34.60 -17.73 -46.28
C ARG A 80 -33.41 -16.88 -46.75
N PRO A 81 -33.58 -15.56 -46.93
CA PRO A 81 -32.49 -14.67 -47.31
C PRO A 81 -31.42 -14.67 -46.21
N ARG A 82 -30.25 -15.25 -46.49
CA ARG A 82 -29.05 -15.13 -45.66
C ARG A 82 -28.49 -13.74 -45.88
N VAL A 83 -28.46 -12.89 -44.86
CA VAL A 83 -27.83 -11.58 -44.95
C VAL A 83 -26.82 -11.44 -43.82
N THR A 84 -25.60 -11.06 -44.18
CA THR A 84 -24.44 -11.10 -43.28
C THR A 84 -24.01 -9.70 -42.86
N ALA A 85 -23.10 -9.63 -41.89
CA ALA A 85 -22.47 -8.37 -41.49
C ALA A 85 -21.86 -7.63 -42.69
N TRP A 86 -21.29 -8.37 -43.65
CA TRP A 86 -20.74 -7.80 -44.87
C TRP A 86 -21.81 -7.11 -45.71
N ASP A 87 -22.93 -7.80 -45.97
CA ASP A 87 -24.00 -7.29 -46.83
C ASP A 87 -24.63 -6.02 -46.22
N TRP A 88 -24.92 -6.02 -44.92
CA TRP A 88 -25.47 -4.82 -44.25
C TRP A 88 -24.48 -3.65 -44.27
N LEU A 89 -23.19 -3.92 -44.01
CA LEU A 89 -22.17 -2.89 -44.09
C LEU A 89 -22.07 -2.33 -45.51
N THR A 90 -21.89 -3.17 -46.54
CA THR A 90 -21.65 -2.68 -47.91
C THR A 90 -22.87 -2.08 -48.58
N ASP A 91 -24.05 -2.63 -48.35
CA ASP A 91 -25.24 -2.33 -49.15
C ASP A 91 -26.14 -1.29 -48.46
N GLU A 92 -26.08 -1.18 -47.12
CA GLU A 92 -26.97 -0.31 -46.34
C GLU A 92 -26.22 0.78 -45.56
N LEU A 93 -25.33 0.40 -44.64
CA LEU A 93 -24.67 1.38 -43.77
C LEU A 93 -23.65 2.23 -44.53
N TRP A 94 -22.69 1.62 -45.24
CA TRP A 94 -21.58 2.36 -45.86
C TRP A 94 -22.04 3.40 -46.89
N PRO A 95 -23.04 3.11 -47.76
CA PRO A 95 -23.63 4.11 -48.65
C PRO A 95 -24.34 5.23 -47.89
N ALA A 96 -24.96 4.94 -46.73
CA ALA A 96 -25.65 5.93 -45.91
C ALA A 96 -24.72 6.94 -45.21
N LEU A 97 -23.43 6.63 -45.07
CA LEU A 97 -22.45 7.47 -44.39
C LEU A 97 -21.88 8.59 -45.27
N ALA A 98 -22.10 8.55 -46.59
CA ALA A 98 -21.61 9.55 -47.53
C ALA A 98 -22.75 10.48 -48.00
N PRO A 99 -22.56 11.82 -47.99
CA PRO A 99 -23.55 12.75 -48.55
C PRO A 99 -23.71 12.57 -50.07
N ASP A 100 -22.68 12.07 -50.75
CA ASP A 100 -22.73 11.62 -52.14
C ASP A 100 -22.37 10.13 -52.19
N PRO A 101 -23.33 9.23 -52.46
CA PRO A 101 -23.10 7.78 -52.53
C PRO A 101 -22.06 7.36 -53.57
N SER A 102 -21.76 8.22 -54.56
CA SER A 102 -20.69 7.95 -55.55
C SER A 102 -19.27 8.14 -54.98
N ARG A 103 -19.15 8.66 -53.76
CA ARG A 103 -17.88 8.86 -53.03
C ARG A 103 -17.97 8.32 -51.61
N PRO A 104 -18.01 6.98 -51.43
CA PRO A 104 -18.09 6.36 -50.12
C PRO A 104 -16.82 6.61 -49.28
N LEU A 105 -16.95 6.45 -47.97
CA LEU A 105 -15.81 6.50 -47.05
C LEU A 105 -14.79 5.39 -47.39
N PRO A 106 -13.48 5.64 -47.30
CA PRO A 106 -12.48 4.59 -47.43
C PRO A 106 -12.69 3.49 -46.38
N HIS A 107 -12.52 2.22 -46.74
CA HIS A 107 -12.75 1.09 -45.83
C HIS A 107 -11.85 1.13 -44.58
N GLU A 108 -10.67 1.74 -44.66
CA GLU A 108 -9.75 1.98 -43.54
C GLU A 108 -10.31 2.88 -42.43
N ARG A 109 -11.44 3.56 -42.67
CA ARG A 109 -12.15 4.39 -41.69
C ARG A 109 -13.04 3.58 -40.75
N LEU A 110 -13.20 2.27 -40.99
CA LEU A 110 -13.82 1.34 -40.04
C LEU A 110 -12.80 0.93 -38.96
N LEU A 111 -13.14 1.21 -37.70
CA LEU A 111 -12.40 0.81 -36.52
C LEU A 111 -13.20 -0.27 -35.80
N LEU A 112 -12.76 -1.52 -35.93
CA LEU A 112 -13.46 -2.68 -35.38
C LEU A 112 -12.57 -3.39 -34.35
N VAL A 113 -13.16 -3.72 -33.20
CA VAL A 113 -12.60 -4.61 -32.17
C VAL A 113 -13.59 -5.73 -31.88
N PRO A 114 -13.16 -6.96 -31.53
CA PRO A 114 -14.07 -8.06 -31.28
C PRO A 114 -14.68 -8.01 -29.86
N GLY A 115 -15.91 -8.49 -29.75
CA GLY A 115 -16.57 -8.85 -28.50
C GLY A 115 -16.61 -10.36 -28.27
N ASN A 116 -17.20 -10.80 -27.16
CA ASN A 116 -17.25 -12.23 -26.81
C ASN A 116 -18.14 -13.04 -27.77
N HIS A 117 -19.10 -12.43 -28.46
CA HIS A 117 -19.91 -13.06 -29.50
C HIS A 117 -19.21 -13.11 -30.87
N ASP A 118 -18.11 -12.36 -31.07
CA ASP A 118 -17.29 -12.47 -32.28
C ASP A 118 -16.30 -13.66 -32.24
N ALA A 119 -16.15 -14.29 -31.07
CA ALA A 119 -15.34 -15.50 -30.87
C ALA A 119 -16.16 -16.78 -31.10
N ASP A 120 -15.70 -17.65 -32.02
CA ASP A 120 -16.33 -18.96 -32.27
C ASP A 120 -16.07 -19.92 -31.09
N ARG A 121 -17.05 -19.98 -30.19
CA ARG A 121 -17.03 -20.86 -29.01
C ARG A 121 -16.98 -22.35 -29.38
N GLY A 122 -17.39 -22.72 -30.60
CA GLY A 122 -17.27 -24.09 -31.12
C GLY A 122 -15.83 -24.52 -31.38
N GLN A 123 -14.89 -23.57 -31.42
CA GLN A 123 -13.46 -23.84 -31.61
C GLN A 123 -12.66 -23.84 -30.30
N VAL A 124 -13.32 -23.73 -29.14
CA VAL A 124 -12.71 -23.83 -27.82
C VAL A 124 -12.57 -25.30 -27.41
N ASP A 125 -11.40 -25.88 -27.67
CA ASP A 125 -11.08 -27.26 -27.30
C ASP A 125 -10.54 -27.39 -25.85
N LEU A 126 -10.27 -28.63 -25.42
CA LEU A 126 -9.76 -28.92 -24.08
C LEU A 126 -8.41 -28.24 -23.81
N ILE A 127 -7.56 -28.11 -24.83
CA ILE A 127 -6.23 -27.49 -24.70
C ILE A 127 -6.40 -25.99 -24.46
N ALA A 128 -7.26 -25.32 -25.22
CA ALA A 128 -7.60 -23.92 -25.00
C ALA A 128 -8.11 -23.67 -23.58
N ARG A 129 -9.01 -24.52 -23.05
CA ARG A 129 -9.53 -24.39 -21.67
C ARG A 129 -8.43 -24.58 -20.60
N LEU A 130 -7.52 -25.53 -20.80
CA LEU A 130 -6.41 -25.77 -19.86
C LEU A 130 -5.43 -24.60 -19.82
N VAL A 131 -5.06 -24.06 -20.98
CA VAL A 131 -4.19 -22.88 -21.07
C VAL A 131 -4.84 -21.70 -20.35
N GLN A 132 -6.13 -21.46 -20.56
CA GLN A 132 -6.85 -20.36 -19.92
C GLN A 132 -6.96 -20.48 -18.40
N GLN A 133 -7.24 -21.68 -17.88
CA GLN A 133 -7.23 -21.91 -16.42
C GLN A 133 -5.84 -21.67 -15.83
N GLY A 134 -4.79 -22.09 -16.54
CA GLY A 134 -3.40 -21.80 -16.17
C GLY A 134 -3.13 -20.30 -16.12
N LEU A 135 -3.58 -19.54 -17.14
CA LEU A 135 -3.41 -18.08 -17.20
C LEU A 135 -4.19 -17.32 -16.12
N LEU A 136 -5.39 -17.78 -15.75
CA LEU A 136 -6.15 -17.18 -14.65
C LEU A 136 -5.57 -17.52 -13.27
N GLY A 137 -4.85 -18.64 -13.15
CA GLY A 137 -4.11 -19.02 -11.95
C GLY A 137 -2.72 -18.36 -11.84
N ALA A 138 -2.15 -17.95 -12.97
CA ALA A 138 -0.91 -17.20 -13.06
C ALA A 138 -1.14 -15.74 -12.64
N ALA A 139 -0.93 -15.42 -11.36
CA ALA A 139 -1.20 -14.10 -10.78
C ALA A 139 -0.20 -13.00 -11.22
N ASP A 140 0.45 -13.10 -12.38
CA ASP A 140 1.44 -12.13 -12.87
C ASP A 140 1.42 -11.88 -14.40
N GLN A 141 1.84 -10.68 -14.80
CA GLN A 141 1.85 -10.22 -16.20
C GLN A 141 2.97 -10.83 -17.06
N ALA A 142 4.05 -11.35 -16.44
CA ALA A 142 5.20 -11.88 -17.17
C ALA A 142 4.88 -13.25 -17.80
N GLN A 143 4.10 -14.06 -17.09
CA GLN A 143 3.60 -15.34 -17.60
C GLN A 143 2.64 -15.12 -18.77
N LEU A 144 1.71 -14.15 -18.66
CA LEU A 144 0.82 -13.78 -19.76
C LEU A 144 1.58 -13.36 -21.03
N ALA A 145 2.61 -12.52 -20.86
CA ALA A 145 3.45 -12.08 -21.98
C ALA A 145 4.20 -13.25 -22.63
N THR A 146 4.66 -14.22 -21.84
CA THR A 146 5.36 -15.41 -22.36
C THR A 146 4.44 -16.27 -23.23
N VAL A 147 3.20 -16.51 -22.77
CA VAL A 147 2.20 -17.28 -23.52
C VAL A 147 1.76 -16.57 -24.81
N LEU A 148 1.52 -15.26 -24.74
CA LEU A 148 1.11 -14.46 -25.90
C LEU A 148 2.25 -14.23 -26.92
N ALA A 149 3.50 -14.33 -26.49
CA ALA A 149 4.67 -14.27 -27.37
C ALA A 149 4.98 -15.61 -28.07
N ASP A 150 4.44 -16.73 -27.55
CA ASP A 150 4.62 -18.06 -28.14
C ASP A 150 3.68 -18.23 -29.36
N PRO A 151 4.21 -18.41 -30.59
CA PRO A 151 3.40 -18.53 -31.79
C PRO A 151 2.46 -19.76 -31.78
N ILE A 152 2.84 -20.83 -31.09
CA ILE A 152 2.06 -22.07 -31.03
C ILE A 152 0.92 -21.89 -30.04
N GLN A 153 1.19 -21.38 -28.84
CA GLN A 153 0.15 -21.17 -27.83
C GLN A 153 -0.81 -20.04 -28.22
N GLY A 154 -0.30 -18.96 -28.83
CA GLY A 154 -1.11 -17.90 -29.41
C GLY A 154 -2.04 -18.41 -30.52
N ALA A 155 -1.56 -19.29 -31.41
CA ALA A 155 -2.40 -19.88 -32.47
C ALA A 155 -3.57 -20.69 -31.90
N VAL A 156 -3.36 -21.43 -30.79
CA VAL A 156 -4.44 -22.16 -30.10
C VAL A 156 -5.48 -21.19 -29.52
N LEU A 157 -5.03 -20.09 -28.91
CA LEU A 157 -5.92 -19.12 -28.28
C LEU A 157 -6.73 -18.29 -29.30
N PHE A 158 -6.11 -17.85 -30.40
CA PHE A 158 -6.76 -16.95 -31.39
C PHE A 158 -7.52 -17.67 -32.50
N LYS A 159 -7.42 -19.00 -32.60
CA LYS A 159 -8.17 -19.80 -33.58
C LYS A 159 -9.67 -19.45 -33.60
N ARG A 160 -10.26 -19.18 -32.43
CA ARG A 160 -11.66 -18.77 -32.28
C ARG A 160 -12.03 -17.44 -32.96
N HIS A 161 -11.06 -16.58 -33.25
CA HIS A 161 -11.26 -15.29 -33.95
C HIS A 161 -11.07 -15.40 -35.48
N ALA A 162 -10.87 -16.61 -36.03
CA ALA A 162 -10.49 -16.77 -37.44
C ALA A 162 -11.49 -16.13 -38.42
N ALA A 163 -12.79 -16.26 -38.18
CA ALA A 163 -13.82 -15.66 -39.03
C ALA A 163 -13.81 -14.13 -38.97
N TYR A 164 -13.74 -13.57 -37.76
CA TYR A 164 -13.59 -12.13 -37.52
C TYR A 164 -12.35 -11.55 -38.22
N LEU A 165 -11.20 -12.20 -38.07
CA LEU A 165 -9.92 -11.77 -38.67
C LEU A 165 -9.97 -11.83 -40.20
N ALA A 166 -10.56 -12.88 -40.76
CA ALA A 166 -10.74 -13.01 -42.20
C ALA A 166 -11.67 -11.91 -42.75
N PHE A 167 -12.76 -11.63 -42.06
CA PHE A 167 -13.71 -10.58 -42.40
C PHE A 167 -13.04 -9.20 -42.39
N TYR A 168 -12.41 -8.82 -41.27
CA TYR A 168 -11.83 -7.49 -41.13
C TYR A 168 -10.61 -7.30 -42.05
N GLY A 169 -9.82 -8.36 -42.26
CA GLY A 169 -8.74 -8.35 -43.23
C GLY A 169 -9.22 -8.19 -44.68
N ALA A 170 -10.30 -8.88 -45.06
CA ALA A 170 -10.93 -8.71 -46.37
C ALA A 170 -11.51 -7.31 -46.56
N TRP A 171 -12.15 -6.74 -45.53
CA TRP A 171 -12.70 -5.39 -45.54
C TRP A 171 -11.63 -4.35 -45.84
N LEU A 172 -10.47 -4.46 -45.19
CA LEU A 172 -9.35 -3.52 -45.32
C LEU A 172 -8.46 -3.78 -46.53
N GLY A 173 -8.61 -4.93 -47.20
CA GLY A 173 -7.74 -5.37 -48.28
C GLY A 173 -6.33 -5.78 -47.82
N THR A 174 -6.13 -6.01 -46.52
CA THR A 174 -4.84 -6.42 -45.93
C THR A 174 -5.05 -7.53 -44.92
N PRO A 175 -4.28 -8.64 -44.95
CA PRO A 175 -4.42 -9.72 -43.97
C PRO A 175 -4.30 -9.22 -42.53
N HIS A 176 -5.21 -9.66 -41.65
CA HIS A 176 -5.19 -9.38 -40.22
C HIS A 176 -4.91 -10.66 -39.45
N THR A 177 -3.82 -10.71 -38.69
CA THR A 177 -3.33 -11.93 -38.04
C THR A 177 -3.54 -11.96 -36.53
N LEU A 178 -3.81 -10.80 -35.92
CA LEU A 178 -4.08 -10.65 -34.49
C LEU A 178 -5.38 -9.86 -34.31
N PRO A 179 -6.15 -10.14 -33.25
CA PRO A 179 -7.42 -9.46 -33.00
C PRO A 179 -7.27 -8.05 -32.39
N TRP A 180 -6.06 -7.66 -32.02
CA TRP A 180 -5.70 -6.28 -31.65
C TRP A 180 -4.80 -5.63 -32.71
N TRP A 181 -4.83 -4.30 -32.78
CA TRP A 181 -4.13 -3.55 -33.82
C TRP A 181 -3.85 -2.10 -33.42
N GLN A 182 -2.94 -1.45 -34.14
CA GLN A 182 -2.76 0.00 -34.07
C GLN A 182 -2.62 0.61 -35.46
N ARG A 183 -3.08 1.85 -35.63
CA ARG A 183 -2.96 2.63 -36.88
C ARG A 183 -2.77 4.10 -36.58
N SER A 184 -2.12 4.82 -37.50
CA SER A 184 -2.07 6.27 -37.49
C SER A 184 -2.69 6.80 -38.77
N ILE A 185 -3.63 7.73 -38.65
CA ILE A 185 -4.33 8.33 -39.79
C ILE A 185 -4.32 9.85 -39.67
N GLN A 186 -4.31 10.54 -40.80
CA GLN A 186 -4.49 11.99 -40.84
C GLN A 186 -5.89 12.34 -41.32
N ILE A 187 -6.52 13.28 -40.62
CA ILE A 187 -7.84 13.84 -40.93
C ILE A 187 -7.77 15.34 -40.68
N ARG A 188 -8.02 16.14 -41.73
CA ARG A 188 -8.04 17.61 -41.64
C ARG A 188 -6.80 18.19 -40.93
N GLY A 189 -5.62 17.72 -41.32
CA GLY A 189 -4.33 18.17 -40.77
C GLY A 189 -3.98 17.61 -39.39
N GLN A 190 -4.91 16.94 -38.68
CA GLN A 190 -4.67 16.33 -37.38
C GLN A 190 -4.27 14.86 -37.53
N ARG A 191 -3.28 14.42 -36.77
CA ARG A 191 -2.80 13.04 -36.69
C ARG A 191 -3.49 12.31 -35.53
N LEU A 192 -4.23 11.25 -35.84
CA LEU A 192 -4.86 10.39 -34.86
C LEU A 192 -4.05 9.09 -34.74
N HIS A 193 -3.72 8.70 -33.52
CA HIS A 193 -3.22 7.37 -33.19
C HIS A 193 -4.36 6.54 -32.61
N LEU A 194 -4.63 5.39 -33.24
CA LEU A 194 -5.77 4.52 -32.93
C LEU A 194 -5.23 3.16 -32.47
N ALA A 195 -5.76 2.63 -31.37
CA ALA A 195 -5.51 1.27 -30.91
C ALA A 195 -6.82 0.51 -30.73
N GLY A 196 -6.93 -0.63 -31.40
CA GLY A 196 -7.96 -1.63 -31.12
C GLY A 196 -7.38 -2.71 -30.23
N LEU A 197 -8.02 -2.95 -29.07
CA LEU A 197 -7.64 -3.96 -28.10
C LEU A 197 -8.67 -5.10 -28.13
N ASP A 198 -8.21 -6.32 -28.00
CA ASP A 198 -9.09 -7.48 -27.86
C ASP A 198 -9.28 -7.79 -26.37
N SER A 199 -10.49 -7.55 -25.87
CA SER A 199 -10.89 -7.92 -24.50
C SER A 199 -11.54 -9.31 -24.41
N ALA A 200 -11.84 -9.92 -25.57
CA ALA A 200 -12.61 -11.14 -25.73
C ALA A 200 -11.75 -12.39 -26.05
N TRP A 201 -10.43 -12.25 -26.24
CA TRP A 201 -9.55 -13.40 -26.58
C TRP A 201 -9.60 -14.57 -25.59
N MET A 202 -10.06 -14.32 -24.36
CA MET A 202 -10.28 -15.33 -23.31
C MET A 202 -11.71 -15.88 -23.23
N ALA A 203 -12.67 -15.31 -23.97
CA ALA A 203 -14.08 -15.68 -23.91
C ALA A 203 -14.33 -17.13 -24.37
N CYS A 204 -15.12 -17.87 -23.59
CA CYS A 204 -15.36 -19.30 -23.77
C CYS A 204 -16.81 -19.72 -23.65
N ASP A 205 -17.53 -19.06 -22.76
CA ASP A 205 -18.93 -19.28 -22.44
C ASP A 205 -19.54 -17.94 -22.00
N ASP A 206 -20.79 -17.95 -21.54
CA ASP A 206 -21.46 -16.72 -21.09
C ASP A 206 -21.02 -16.25 -19.68
N GLN A 207 -20.03 -16.90 -19.04
CA GLN A 207 -19.53 -16.53 -17.70
C GLN A 207 -18.23 -15.72 -17.77
N ASP A 208 -18.25 -14.63 -18.53
CA ASP A 208 -17.05 -13.81 -18.77
C ASP A 208 -16.68 -12.90 -17.57
N TYR A 209 -17.63 -12.61 -16.67
CA TYR A 209 -17.42 -11.70 -15.54
C TYR A 209 -16.22 -12.12 -14.65
N GLY A 210 -15.22 -11.24 -14.54
CA GLY A 210 -14.00 -11.46 -13.77
C GLY A 210 -13.05 -12.52 -14.34
N ARG A 211 -13.27 -13.00 -15.57
CA ARG A 211 -12.51 -14.11 -16.19
C ARG A 211 -11.83 -13.74 -17.51
N LEU A 212 -12.04 -12.54 -18.02
CA LEU A 212 -11.37 -12.05 -19.21
C LEU A 212 -10.02 -11.42 -18.88
N LEU A 213 -9.16 -11.31 -19.88
CA LEU A 213 -7.84 -10.69 -19.75
C LEU A 213 -7.63 -9.71 -20.88
N LEU A 214 -6.92 -8.63 -20.60
CA LEU A 214 -6.35 -7.72 -21.57
C LEU A 214 -4.84 -7.98 -21.68
N SER A 215 -4.09 -8.06 -20.58
CA SER A 215 -2.62 -8.19 -20.54
C SER A 215 -1.85 -6.95 -21.03
N HIS A 216 -0.78 -6.61 -20.29
CA HIS A 216 0.20 -5.58 -20.67
C HIS A 216 0.87 -5.86 -22.02
N TYR A 217 0.88 -7.12 -22.49
CA TYR A 217 1.51 -7.48 -23.76
C TYR A 217 0.86 -6.77 -24.95
N GLN A 218 -0.48 -6.79 -25.08
CA GLN A 218 -1.15 -6.06 -26.17
C GLN A 218 -1.13 -4.55 -25.95
N ILE A 219 -1.18 -4.09 -24.70
CA ILE A 219 -1.09 -2.65 -24.35
C ILE A 219 0.25 -2.09 -24.80
N ASN A 220 1.36 -2.79 -24.59
CA ASN A 220 2.68 -2.34 -25.03
C ASN A 220 2.85 -2.37 -26.56
N GLN A 221 2.08 -3.21 -27.28
CA GLN A 221 2.11 -3.27 -28.74
C GLN A 221 1.21 -2.25 -29.43
N THR A 222 0.23 -1.71 -28.72
CA THR A 222 -0.81 -0.85 -29.31
C THR A 222 -0.93 0.51 -28.64
N VAL A 223 -0.86 0.57 -27.30
CA VAL A 223 -1.09 1.76 -26.47
C VAL A 223 0.19 2.52 -26.18
N ASP A 224 1.18 1.87 -25.58
CA ASP A 224 2.45 2.50 -25.21
C ASP A 224 3.51 2.30 -26.30
N VAL A 225 3.29 2.96 -27.44
CA VAL A 225 4.12 2.79 -28.64
C VAL A 225 4.67 4.11 -29.15
N ARG A 226 5.89 4.08 -29.71
CA ARG A 226 6.52 5.25 -30.34
C ARG A 226 5.65 5.88 -31.45
N ALA A 227 4.82 5.08 -32.12
CA ALA A 227 3.90 5.55 -33.15
C ALA A 227 2.82 6.51 -32.61
N ALA A 228 2.52 6.48 -31.32
CA ALA A 228 1.59 7.41 -30.67
C ALA A 228 2.21 8.79 -30.37
N ALA A 229 3.55 8.90 -30.44
CA ALA A 229 4.25 10.15 -30.18
C ALA A 229 3.94 11.19 -31.27
N GLY A 230 3.53 12.39 -30.84
CA GLY A 230 3.17 13.50 -31.72
C GLY A 230 1.82 13.34 -32.43
N ALA A 231 0.93 12.46 -31.94
CA ALA A 231 -0.47 12.43 -32.37
C ALA A 231 -1.27 13.54 -31.65
N ASP A 232 -2.16 14.21 -32.40
CA ASP A 232 -3.10 15.20 -31.87
C ASP A 232 -4.23 14.54 -31.06
N TRP A 233 -4.56 13.28 -31.38
CA TRP A 233 -5.55 12.47 -30.68
C TRP A 233 -5.08 11.02 -30.55
N ARG A 234 -5.20 10.46 -29.34
CA ARG A 234 -4.87 9.07 -29.03
C ARG A 234 -6.13 8.36 -28.55
N ILE A 235 -6.64 7.43 -29.34
CA ILE A 235 -7.93 6.76 -29.11
C ILE A 235 -7.69 5.26 -28.93
N ALA A 236 -8.24 4.67 -27.87
CA ALA A 236 -8.29 3.23 -27.69
C ALA A 236 -9.73 2.71 -27.75
N LEU A 237 -9.90 1.50 -28.31
CA LEU A 237 -11.17 0.81 -28.41
C LEU A 237 -11.04 -0.56 -27.74
N LEU A 238 -12.03 -0.95 -26.94
CA LEU A 238 -12.21 -2.31 -26.41
C LEU A 238 -13.71 -2.62 -26.33
N HIS A 239 -14.11 -3.86 -26.04
CA HIS A 239 -15.53 -4.22 -25.93
C HIS A 239 -16.01 -4.23 -24.47
N HIS A 240 -15.42 -5.05 -23.60
CA HIS A 240 -15.96 -5.32 -22.27
C HIS A 240 -15.72 -4.21 -21.23
N PRO A 241 -16.59 -4.09 -20.20
CA PRO A 241 -16.34 -3.25 -19.04
C PRO A 241 -15.22 -3.81 -18.15
N TRP A 242 -14.60 -2.95 -17.33
CA TRP A 242 -13.39 -3.29 -16.57
C TRP A 242 -13.57 -4.41 -15.53
N ASP A 243 -14.78 -4.62 -15.03
CA ASP A 243 -15.14 -5.65 -14.05
C ASP A 243 -15.27 -7.06 -14.66
N HIS A 244 -15.32 -7.16 -16.00
CA HIS A 244 -15.26 -8.43 -16.71
C HIS A 244 -13.82 -8.96 -16.81
N LEU A 245 -12.82 -8.09 -16.62
CA LEU A 245 -11.42 -8.47 -16.57
C LEU A 245 -11.06 -9.05 -15.20
N ALA A 246 -10.09 -9.97 -15.16
CA ALA A 246 -9.62 -10.59 -13.94
C ALA A 246 -9.07 -9.54 -12.94
N PRO A 247 -9.28 -9.71 -11.61
CA PRO A 247 -8.92 -8.71 -10.61
C PRO A 247 -7.45 -8.25 -10.59
N PHE A 248 -6.54 -9.11 -11.05
CA PHE A 248 -5.11 -8.79 -11.12
C PHE A 248 -4.70 -8.04 -12.40
N ASP A 249 -5.53 -8.08 -13.45
CA ASP A 249 -5.23 -7.50 -14.77
C ASP A 249 -6.06 -6.24 -15.04
N GLY A 250 -7.37 -6.26 -14.72
CA GLY A 250 -8.30 -5.17 -15.01
C GLY A 250 -7.85 -3.79 -14.50
N PRO A 251 -7.50 -3.63 -13.21
CA PRO A 251 -7.03 -2.35 -12.67
C PRO A 251 -5.73 -1.84 -13.32
N ALA A 252 -4.77 -2.74 -13.57
CA ALA A 252 -3.48 -2.39 -14.16
C ALA A 252 -3.63 -1.98 -15.63
N ALA A 253 -4.41 -2.75 -16.40
CA ALA A 253 -4.74 -2.46 -17.78
C ALA A 253 -5.49 -1.13 -17.93
N ARG A 254 -6.50 -0.88 -17.09
CA ARG A 254 -7.25 0.39 -17.04
C ARG A 254 -6.32 1.57 -16.80
N GLN A 255 -5.45 1.47 -15.80
CA GLN A 255 -4.48 2.51 -15.48
C GLN A 255 -3.54 2.79 -16.65
N ALA A 256 -2.95 1.75 -17.24
CA ALA A 256 -2.03 1.89 -18.37
C ALA A 256 -2.74 2.56 -19.57
N ILE A 257 -3.95 2.16 -19.92
CA ILE A 257 -4.68 2.76 -21.05
C ILE A 257 -5.00 4.22 -20.77
N HIS A 258 -5.52 4.55 -19.58
CA HIS A 258 -5.88 5.93 -19.22
C HIS A 258 -4.69 6.87 -19.10
N LEU A 259 -3.48 6.37 -18.81
CA LEU A 259 -2.25 7.18 -18.78
C LEU A 259 -1.78 7.60 -20.18
N HIS A 260 -2.06 6.79 -21.20
CA HIS A 260 -1.49 6.96 -22.53
C HIS A 260 -2.49 7.46 -23.59
N ARG A 261 -3.79 7.54 -23.26
CA ARG A 261 -4.89 7.86 -24.21
C ARG A 261 -5.65 9.14 -23.86
N ASP A 262 -6.22 9.76 -24.89
CA ASP A 262 -7.12 10.92 -24.78
C ASP A 262 -8.59 10.49 -24.77
N LEU A 263 -8.92 9.38 -25.44
CA LEU A 263 -10.27 8.83 -25.55
C LEU A 263 -10.24 7.30 -25.50
N VAL A 264 -11.12 6.69 -24.72
CA VAL A 264 -11.35 5.24 -24.64
C VAL A 264 -12.80 4.97 -25.01
N LEU A 265 -13.03 4.13 -26.00
CA LEU A 265 -14.35 3.71 -26.46
C LEU A 265 -14.61 2.26 -26.03
N ARG A 266 -15.78 1.99 -25.45
CA ARG A 266 -16.20 0.64 -25.02
C ARG A 266 -17.66 0.30 -25.37
N GLY A 267 -18.00 -0.98 -25.29
CA GLY A 267 -19.32 -1.56 -25.60
C GLY A 267 -19.95 -2.32 -24.43
N HIS A 268 -20.77 -3.35 -24.75
CA HIS A 268 -21.35 -4.36 -23.83
C HIS A 268 -22.39 -3.85 -22.81
N LEU A 269 -22.65 -2.54 -22.74
CA LEU A 269 -23.63 -1.95 -21.82
C LEU A 269 -24.97 -1.71 -22.52
N HIS A 270 -26.06 -2.20 -21.94
CA HIS A 270 -27.42 -2.05 -22.48
C HIS A 270 -27.88 -0.58 -22.57
N GLU A 271 -27.38 0.32 -21.71
CA GLU A 271 -27.64 1.76 -21.80
C GLU A 271 -26.32 2.50 -22.06
N GLY A 272 -26.34 3.51 -22.94
CA GLY A 272 -25.16 4.33 -23.22
C GLY A 272 -24.71 5.09 -21.97
N GLU A 273 -23.48 4.85 -21.54
CA GLU A 273 -22.89 5.47 -20.35
C GLU A 273 -21.74 6.40 -20.76
N ALA A 274 -21.85 7.69 -20.44
CA ALA A 274 -20.73 8.63 -20.52
C ALA A 274 -20.07 8.77 -19.14
N ALA A 275 -18.96 8.06 -18.93
CA ALA A 275 -18.19 8.14 -17.69
C ALA A 275 -17.00 9.10 -17.88
N PHE A 276 -17.11 10.31 -17.34
CA PHE A 276 -16.00 11.26 -17.33
C PHE A 276 -14.94 10.84 -16.29
N ILE A 277 -13.91 10.12 -16.74
CA ILE A 277 -12.80 9.65 -15.91
C ILE A 277 -11.65 10.65 -16.04
N ARG A 278 -11.31 11.42 -15.01
CA ARG A 278 -10.05 12.20 -15.00
C ARG A 278 -8.91 11.30 -14.48
N PRO A 279 -7.89 10.95 -15.29
CA PRO A 279 -6.68 10.32 -14.75
C PRO A 279 -5.85 11.32 -13.92
N ALA A 280 -4.93 10.78 -13.12
CA ALA A 280 -4.14 11.48 -12.11
C ALA A 280 -3.07 12.47 -12.63
N ASP A 281 -3.03 12.76 -13.93
CA ASP A 281 -2.12 13.75 -14.51
C ASP A 281 -2.89 15.01 -14.95
N PRO A 282 -2.78 16.15 -14.24
CA PRO A 282 -3.43 17.40 -14.63
C PRO A 282 -2.96 17.95 -15.98
N ALA A 283 -1.89 17.44 -16.60
CA ALA A 283 -1.48 17.83 -17.95
C ALA A 283 -2.14 17.00 -19.07
N ARG A 284 -2.85 15.90 -18.75
CA ARG A 284 -3.38 14.93 -19.73
C ARG A 284 -4.72 14.35 -19.26
N ALA A 285 -5.83 14.76 -19.88
CA ALA A 285 -7.14 14.16 -19.64
C ALA A 285 -7.43 13.02 -20.64
N CYS A 286 -7.94 11.90 -20.14
CA CYS A 286 -8.54 10.83 -20.93
C CYS A 286 -10.07 10.89 -20.75
N LEU A 287 -10.86 10.65 -21.78
CA LEU A 287 -12.32 10.50 -21.68
C LEU A 287 -12.69 9.05 -21.95
N GLU A 288 -13.60 8.46 -21.19
CA GLU A 288 -14.12 7.11 -21.46
C GLU A 288 -15.60 7.19 -21.85
N LEU A 289 -15.95 6.57 -22.98
CA LEU A 289 -17.32 6.57 -23.50
C LEU A 289 -17.76 5.14 -23.82
N ALA A 290 -18.91 4.73 -23.28
CA ALA A 290 -19.55 3.49 -23.66
C ALA A 290 -20.67 3.76 -24.68
N ALA A 291 -20.66 3.07 -25.83
CA ALA A 291 -21.83 3.02 -26.69
C ALA A 291 -22.90 2.13 -26.04
N GLY A 292 -24.17 2.49 -26.22
CA GLY A 292 -25.26 1.54 -25.96
C GLY A 292 -25.33 0.48 -27.05
N CYS A 293 -26.03 -0.62 -26.76
CA CYS A 293 -26.14 -1.74 -27.69
C CYS A 293 -27.14 -1.48 -28.83
N VAL A 294 -26.94 -2.14 -29.97
CA VAL A 294 -27.87 -2.19 -31.10
C VAL A 294 -28.37 -3.63 -31.28
N TYR A 295 -29.15 -4.13 -30.31
CA TYR A 295 -29.66 -5.49 -30.32
C TYR A 295 -30.80 -5.69 -31.32
N ASP A 296 -30.90 -6.94 -31.81
CA ASP A 296 -32.05 -7.47 -32.53
C ASP A 296 -33.31 -7.43 -31.63
N GLY A 297 -34.18 -6.45 -31.90
CA GLY A 297 -35.49 -6.32 -31.27
C GLY A 297 -35.69 -5.08 -30.38
N SER A 298 -36.92 -4.56 -30.40
CA SER A 298 -37.34 -3.34 -29.68
C SER A 298 -37.49 -3.47 -28.16
N ARG A 299 -37.13 -4.63 -27.58
CA ARG A 299 -37.28 -4.93 -26.14
C ARG A 299 -36.10 -4.44 -25.30
N HIS A 300 -34.98 -4.13 -25.94
CA HIS A 300 -33.78 -3.63 -25.28
C HIS A 300 -33.67 -2.10 -25.49
N PRO A 301 -33.04 -1.37 -24.56
CA PRO A 301 -32.81 0.07 -24.71
C PRO A 301 -31.70 0.32 -25.75
N ASN A 302 -32.04 0.20 -27.04
CA ASN A 302 -31.04 0.37 -28.10
C ASN A 302 -30.58 1.83 -28.22
N ALA A 303 -29.27 2.04 -28.34
CA ALA A 303 -28.68 3.37 -28.39
C ALA A 303 -27.39 3.38 -29.21
N PHE A 304 -27.02 4.56 -29.71
CA PHE A 304 -25.69 4.80 -30.30
C PHE A 304 -25.30 6.27 -30.09
N GLN A 305 -24.08 6.64 -30.48
CA GLN A 305 -23.65 8.03 -30.33
C GLN A 305 -22.74 8.53 -31.47
N TRP A 306 -22.82 9.84 -31.70
CA TRP A 306 -21.82 10.58 -32.47
C TRP A 306 -20.81 11.22 -31.52
N ILE A 307 -19.56 11.29 -31.94
CA ILE A 307 -18.47 11.93 -31.19
C ILE A 307 -17.80 12.94 -32.11
N GLU A 308 -17.69 14.18 -31.65
CA GLU A 308 -16.97 15.25 -32.34
C GLU A 308 -15.70 15.61 -31.56
N LEU A 309 -14.55 15.49 -32.21
CA LEU A 309 -13.25 15.88 -31.68
C LEU A 309 -12.90 17.28 -32.20
N TRP A 310 -12.96 18.26 -31.31
CA TRP A 310 -12.69 19.65 -31.64
C TRP A 310 -11.22 19.98 -31.34
N PRO A 311 -10.45 20.44 -32.35
CA PRO A 311 -9.06 20.82 -32.16
C PRO A 311 -8.94 22.02 -31.21
N GLN A 312 -7.75 22.21 -30.66
CA GLN A 312 -7.44 23.44 -29.94
C GLN A 312 -7.43 24.62 -30.91
N THR A 313 -8.11 25.70 -30.54
CA THR A 313 -8.08 26.98 -31.27
C THR A 313 -7.61 28.10 -30.34
N PRO A 314 -7.24 29.28 -30.84
CA PRO A 314 -6.94 30.43 -30.00
C PRO A 314 -8.10 30.85 -29.07
N ALA A 315 -9.35 30.50 -29.43
CA ALA A 315 -10.56 30.89 -28.71
C ALA A 315 -11.10 29.80 -27.76
N ALA A 316 -10.75 28.52 -27.96
CA ALA A 316 -11.28 27.41 -27.17
C ALA A 316 -10.27 26.25 -27.06
N PRO A 317 -10.18 25.59 -25.88
CA PRO A 317 -9.31 24.43 -25.70
C PRO A 317 -9.82 23.22 -26.49
N ARG A 318 -8.94 22.23 -26.67
CA ARG A 318 -9.30 20.91 -27.23
C ARG A 318 -10.44 20.29 -26.41
N ARG A 319 -11.50 19.84 -27.07
CA ARG A 319 -12.69 19.29 -26.42
C ARG A 319 -13.33 18.16 -27.23
N VAL A 320 -14.08 17.30 -26.56
CA VAL A 320 -14.89 16.24 -27.16
C VAL A 320 -16.35 16.56 -26.94
N ARG A 321 -17.17 16.53 -27.99
CA ARG A 321 -18.63 16.62 -27.88
C ARG A 321 -19.25 15.28 -28.23
N VAL A 322 -20.22 14.82 -27.46
CA VAL A 322 -20.95 13.58 -27.70
C VAL A 322 -22.40 13.90 -27.98
N LEU A 323 -23.00 13.29 -29.02
CA LEU A 323 -24.41 13.42 -29.39
C LEU A 323 -25.08 12.06 -29.23
N PHE A 324 -26.05 11.95 -28.32
CA PHE A 324 -26.66 10.67 -27.96
C PHE A 324 -27.90 10.37 -28.79
N ARG A 325 -28.09 9.10 -29.17
CA ARG A 325 -29.24 8.61 -29.94
C ARG A 325 -29.81 7.37 -29.26
N HIS A 326 -31.14 7.26 -29.24
CA HIS A 326 -31.82 6.09 -28.71
C HIS A 326 -32.91 5.59 -29.66
N TRP A 327 -33.30 4.35 -29.47
CA TRP A 327 -34.51 3.77 -30.05
C TRP A 327 -35.66 3.91 -29.06
N TYR A 328 -36.68 4.68 -29.41
CA TYR A 328 -37.83 4.89 -28.54
C TYR A 328 -39.13 4.87 -29.33
N LYS A 329 -40.14 4.16 -28.81
CA LYS A 329 -41.48 4.02 -29.42
C LYS A 329 -41.47 3.60 -30.91
N GLY A 330 -40.50 2.78 -31.30
CA GLY A 330 -40.43 2.20 -32.65
C GLY A 330 -39.73 3.09 -33.69
N ALA A 331 -38.95 4.09 -33.27
CA ALA A 331 -38.10 4.88 -34.15
C ALA A 331 -36.81 5.33 -33.43
N TRP A 332 -35.78 5.64 -34.21
CA TRP A 332 -34.57 6.32 -33.74
C TRP A 332 -34.85 7.82 -33.53
N ASP A 333 -34.38 8.38 -32.40
CA ASP A 333 -34.49 9.81 -32.07
C ASP A 333 -33.26 10.29 -31.28
N VAL A 334 -33.13 11.61 -31.12
CA VAL A 334 -32.15 12.27 -30.27
C VAL A 334 -32.45 11.97 -28.80
N ASP A 335 -31.48 11.38 -28.10
CA ASP A 335 -31.64 11.01 -26.70
C ASP A 335 -31.44 12.23 -25.78
N ARG A 336 -32.56 12.86 -25.42
CA ARG A 336 -32.61 14.00 -24.48
C ARG A 336 -32.77 13.56 -23.02
N ASN A 337 -32.82 12.26 -22.75
CA ASN A 337 -33.01 11.72 -21.40
C ASN A 337 -31.68 11.57 -20.63
N GLN A 338 -30.55 11.78 -21.31
CA GLN A 338 -29.24 11.79 -20.68
C GLN A 338 -29.12 12.94 -19.65
N PRO A 339 -28.73 12.67 -18.39
CA PRO A 339 -28.64 13.70 -17.36
C PRO A 339 -27.78 14.90 -17.78
N GLY A 340 -28.34 16.11 -17.68
CA GLY A 340 -27.64 17.35 -18.04
C GLY A 340 -27.51 17.63 -19.54
N CYS A 341 -28.12 16.82 -20.41
CA CYS A 341 -28.03 16.93 -21.87
C CYS A 341 -29.41 17.22 -22.52
N PRO A 342 -30.05 18.36 -22.24
CA PRO A 342 -31.41 18.65 -22.71
C PRO A 342 -31.53 18.76 -24.23
N ASP A 343 -30.42 18.98 -24.94
CA ASP A 343 -30.33 19.00 -26.40
C ASP A 343 -29.84 17.67 -27.00
N GLY A 344 -29.64 16.64 -26.15
CA GLY A 344 -29.07 15.36 -26.52
C GLY A 344 -27.56 15.39 -26.80
N SER A 345 -26.84 16.38 -26.24
CA SER A 345 -25.39 16.47 -26.35
C SER A 345 -24.67 16.82 -25.04
N ALA A 346 -23.41 16.39 -24.93
CA ALA A 346 -22.49 16.73 -23.84
C ALA A 346 -21.14 17.20 -24.39
N GLU A 347 -20.50 18.18 -23.75
CA GLU A 347 -19.16 18.66 -24.11
C GLU A 347 -18.15 18.45 -22.97
N PHE A 348 -16.93 18.01 -23.32
CA PHE A 348 -15.88 17.60 -22.42
C PHE A 348 -14.52 18.23 -22.80
N PRO A 349 -13.98 19.20 -22.03
CA PRO A 349 -12.66 19.77 -22.29
C PRO A 349 -11.54 18.81 -21.87
N LEU A 350 -10.51 18.64 -22.73
CA LEU A 350 -9.39 17.68 -22.52
C LEU A 350 -8.08 18.31 -22.01
N ALA A 351 -8.05 19.62 -21.79
CA ALA A 351 -6.94 20.31 -21.14
C ALA A 351 -7.50 21.16 -19.99
N PRO A 352 -6.78 21.30 -18.86
CA PRO A 352 -7.04 22.44 -17.99
C PRO A 352 -6.78 23.71 -18.80
N PRO A 353 -7.52 24.80 -18.55
CA PRO A 353 -7.03 26.10 -19.00
C PRO A 353 -5.60 26.25 -18.49
N ALA A 354 -4.69 26.70 -19.37
CA ALA A 354 -3.32 27.00 -18.99
C ALA A 354 -3.34 27.73 -17.64
N ALA A 355 -2.44 27.36 -16.74
CA ALA A 355 -2.10 28.19 -15.59
C ALA A 355 -1.41 29.47 -16.12
N ALA A 356 -2.17 30.29 -16.85
CA ALA A 356 -1.90 31.70 -16.93
C ALA A 356 -1.96 32.16 -15.48
N GLY A 357 -0.86 32.73 -14.99
CA GLY A 357 -0.70 33.31 -13.66
C GLY A 357 -1.62 34.52 -13.43
N VAL A 358 -2.88 34.44 -13.82
CA VAL A 358 -3.94 35.36 -13.47
C VAL A 358 -4.54 34.81 -12.17
N ARG A 359 -4.08 35.36 -11.04
CA ARG A 359 -4.88 35.32 -9.81
C ARG A 359 -6.29 35.77 -10.20
N PRO A 360 -7.36 35.00 -9.91
CA PRO A 360 -8.70 35.48 -10.18
C PRO A 360 -8.85 36.81 -9.45
N THR A 361 -9.30 37.84 -10.18
CA THR A 361 -9.77 39.08 -9.58
C THR A 361 -10.82 38.69 -8.54
N VAL A 362 -10.43 38.80 -7.27
CA VAL A 362 -11.25 38.51 -6.10
C VAL A 362 -12.53 39.32 -6.23
N ARG A 363 -13.67 38.64 -6.42
CA ARG A 363 -14.94 39.21 -5.95
C ARG A 363 -14.73 39.44 -4.46
N GLN A 364 -14.94 40.67 -3.98
CA GLN A 364 -14.72 41.06 -2.58
C GLN A 364 -15.30 39.97 -1.66
N ALA A 365 -14.42 39.20 -1.00
CA ALA A 365 -14.85 38.05 -0.21
C ALA A 365 -15.71 38.55 0.96
N PRO A 366 -16.77 37.81 1.36
CA PRO A 366 -17.53 38.16 2.54
C PRO A 366 -16.61 38.22 3.78
N ILE A 367 -16.97 39.06 4.74
CA ILE A 367 -16.20 39.17 5.99
C ILE A 367 -16.54 37.96 6.87
N ILE A 368 -15.51 37.27 7.36
CA ILE A 368 -15.68 36.21 8.34
C ILE A 368 -16.06 36.83 9.69
N PRO A 369 -17.17 36.43 10.32
CA PRO A 369 -17.62 36.99 11.59
C PRO A 369 -16.57 36.80 12.70
N PRO A 370 -16.20 37.84 13.45
CA PRO A 370 -15.27 37.71 14.57
C PRO A 370 -15.75 36.72 15.65
N ASP A 371 -17.06 36.68 15.91
CA ASP A 371 -17.68 35.76 16.86
C ASP A 371 -17.50 34.29 16.44
N TYR A 372 -17.56 34.01 15.14
CA TYR A 372 -17.31 32.67 14.60
C TYR A 372 -15.86 32.23 14.83
N LEU A 373 -14.90 33.13 14.59
CA LEU A 373 -13.49 32.86 14.84
C LEU A 373 -13.22 32.66 16.34
N ALA A 374 -13.91 33.39 17.22
CA ALA A 374 -13.83 33.19 18.66
C ALA A 374 -14.43 31.84 19.08
N TRP A 375 -15.57 31.45 18.49
CA TRP A 375 -16.19 30.15 18.68
C TRP A 375 -15.27 29.01 18.25
N LEU A 376 -14.66 29.07 17.06
CA LEU A 376 -13.70 28.06 16.59
C LEU A 376 -12.53 27.85 17.56
N ARG A 377 -11.97 28.94 18.08
CA ARG A 377 -10.88 28.89 19.08
C ARG A 377 -11.31 28.17 20.36
N ARG A 378 -12.52 28.45 20.87
CA ARG A 378 -13.06 27.80 22.07
C ARG A 378 -13.37 26.32 21.82
N THR A 379 -14.07 26.01 20.73
CA THR A 379 -14.59 24.66 20.43
C THR A 379 -13.50 23.68 20.00
N HIS A 380 -12.50 24.14 19.23
CA HIS A 380 -11.47 23.24 18.69
C HIS A 380 -10.11 23.39 19.36
N GLY A 381 -9.96 24.33 20.30
CA GLY A 381 -8.71 24.56 21.03
C GLY A 381 -8.39 23.56 22.13
N GLY A 382 -9.37 22.93 22.79
CA GLY A 382 -9.13 22.04 23.95
C GLY A 382 -8.72 20.61 23.58
N VAL A 383 -7.86 19.95 24.34
CA VAL A 383 -7.50 18.54 24.09
C VAL A 383 -8.11 17.64 25.16
N ASP A 384 -9.02 16.76 24.75
CA ASP A 384 -9.51 15.68 25.60
C ASP A 384 -8.44 14.58 25.60
N LEU A 385 -7.71 14.49 26.70
CA LEU A 385 -6.70 13.46 26.91
C LEU A 385 -7.41 12.11 27.03
N LEU A 386 -6.74 11.00 26.64
CA LEU A 386 -7.26 9.63 26.76
C LEU A 386 -7.79 9.35 28.19
N GLY A 387 -9.07 9.66 28.36
CA GLY A 387 -9.77 9.51 29.60
C GLY A 387 -9.54 10.55 30.72
N GLN A 388 -8.58 11.48 30.65
CA GLN A 388 -8.54 12.53 31.67
C GLN A 388 -9.53 13.63 31.28
N ASP A 389 -10.73 13.61 31.87
CA ASP A 389 -11.49 14.85 32.05
C ASP A 389 -10.68 15.77 32.97
N ALA A 390 -10.79 17.08 32.72
CA ALA A 390 -10.08 18.17 33.40
C ALA A 390 -10.34 18.25 34.92
N GLN A 391 -9.97 17.22 35.69
CA GLN A 391 -10.17 17.15 37.14
C GLN A 391 -9.19 18.03 37.93
N GLN A 392 -8.35 18.85 37.28
CA GLN A 392 -7.43 19.77 37.95
C GLN A 392 -7.35 21.16 37.30
N GLY A 393 -8.40 21.62 36.62
CA GLY A 393 -8.53 23.03 36.22
C GLY A 393 -7.50 23.58 35.22
N GLN A 394 -6.59 22.75 34.69
CA GLN A 394 -5.72 23.09 33.56
C GLN A 394 -6.22 22.37 32.32
N SER A 395 -6.94 23.08 31.46
CA SER A 395 -7.28 22.58 30.12
C SER A 395 -6.03 22.65 29.24
N VAL A 396 -5.47 21.49 28.87
CA VAL A 396 -4.42 21.41 27.83
C VAL A 396 -5.02 21.85 26.50
N THR A 397 -4.39 22.81 25.82
CA THR A 397 -4.82 23.24 24.50
C THR A 397 -4.01 22.56 23.40
N LEU A 398 -4.61 22.45 22.22
CA LEU A 398 -3.99 21.83 21.06
C LEU A 398 -2.70 22.58 20.67
N SER A 399 -2.68 23.91 20.79
CA SER A 399 -1.48 24.71 20.53
C SER A 399 -0.32 24.43 21.47
N GLN A 400 -0.57 23.87 22.66
CA GLN A 400 0.48 23.51 23.60
C GLN A 400 1.14 22.17 23.25
N VAL A 401 0.35 21.19 22.82
CA VAL A 401 0.84 19.80 22.65
C VAL A 401 0.95 19.30 21.20
N TYR A 402 0.36 20.00 20.23
CA TYR A 402 0.33 19.56 18.84
C TYR A 402 1.74 19.38 18.27
N CYS A 403 1.93 18.40 17.38
CA CYS A 403 3.15 18.20 16.61
C CYS A 403 2.81 18.18 15.11
N PRO A 404 3.69 18.74 14.25
CA PRO A 404 3.47 18.81 12.81
C PRO A 404 3.08 17.46 12.19
N ALA A 405 2.03 17.47 11.37
CA ALA A 405 1.61 16.31 10.60
C ALA A 405 2.50 16.14 9.36
N VAL A 406 2.93 14.91 9.10
CA VAL A 406 3.89 14.57 8.04
C VAL A 406 3.22 13.67 6.99
N THR A 407 3.54 13.88 5.72
CA THR A 407 2.96 13.15 4.59
C THR A 407 4.00 12.91 3.50
N THR A 408 3.68 12.06 2.52
CA THR A 408 4.52 11.89 1.34
C THR A 408 4.59 13.18 0.52
N PRO A 409 5.78 13.54 0.00
CA PRO A 409 5.92 14.68 -0.88
C PRO A 409 5.16 14.46 -2.19
N ALA A 410 4.75 15.57 -2.83
CA ALA A 410 4.13 15.50 -4.15
C ALA A 410 5.10 14.85 -5.16
N PRO A 411 4.60 14.01 -6.09
CA PRO A 411 5.46 13.40 -7.10
C PRO A 411 6.17 14.51 -7.90
N PRO A 412 7.47 14.35 -8.18
CA PRO A 412 8.22 15.35 -8.92
C PRO A 412 7.66 15.50 -10.35
N THR A 413 7.65 16.72 -10.86
CA THR A 413 7.22 17.07 -12.23
C THR A 413 8.17 16.54 -13.32
N GLU A 414 9.33 16.02 -12.92
CA GLU A 414 10.37 15.47 -13.79
C GLU A 414 10.76 14.06 -13.31
N PRO A 415 11.13 13.14 -14.22
CA PRO A 415 11.53 11.79 -13.85
C PRO A 415 12.75 11.81 -12.92
N PRO A 416 12.82 10.90 -11.94
CA PRO A 416 13.91 10.88 -10.96
C PRO A 416 15.24 10.54 -11.64
N ASP A 417 16.27 11.31 -11.28
CA ASP A 417 17.67 11.03 -11.61
C ASP A 417 18.17 9.86 -10.75
N ALA A 418 18.98 8.96 -11.31
CA ALA A 418 19.37 7.70 -10.68
C ALA A 418 20.17 7.86 -9.37
N ASP A 419 20.72 9.06 -9.12
CA ASP A 419 21.49 9.41 -7.92
C ASP A 419 20.70 10.22 -6.87
N ARG A 420 19.39 10.45 -7.07
CA ARG A 420 18.60 11.32 -6.18
C ARG A 420 18.14 10.56 -4.93
N LYS A 421 18.66 10.98 -3.75
CA LYS A 421 18.13 10.56 -2.43
C LYS A 421 16.63 10.85 -2.34
N ASP A 422 15.89 9.96 -1.68
CA ASP A 422 14.46 10.17 -1.41
C ASP A 422 14.23 11.55 -0.79
N PRO A 423 13.29 12.34 -1.31
CA PRO A 423 12.98 13.65 -0.75
C PRO A 423 12.50 13.49 0.70
N PRO A 424 12.90 14.41 1.61
CA PRO A 424 12.40 14.39 2.98
C PRO A 424 10.87 14.51 2.99
N PRO A 425 10.20 13.92 3.99
CA PRO A 425 8.76 13.91 4.01
C PRO A 425 8.18 15.32 4.19
N ALA A 426 7.04 15.59 3.55
CA ALA A 426 6.45 16.92 3.48
C ALA A 426 5.55 17.19 4.69
N LEU A 427 5.44 18.47 5.08
CA LEU A 427 4.48 18.89 6.11
C LEU A 427 3.07 18.99 5.50
N LEU A 428 2.10 18.32 6.12
CA LEU A 428 0.73 18.24 5.61
C LEU A 428 0.06 19.62 5.57
N LEU A 429 0.31 20.48 6.58
CA LEU A 429 -0.19 21.86 6.60
C LEU A 429 0.32 22.69 5.41
N ALA A 430 1.58 22.46 5.00
CA ALA A 430 2.18 23.16 3.87
C ALA A 430 1.56 22.70 2.53
N ARG A 431 1.26 21.41 2.35
CA ARG A 431 0.58 20.91 1.15
C ARG A 431 -0.86 21.42 1.07
N ILE A 432 -1.65 21.34 2.14
CA ILE A 432 -3.06 21.78 2.12
C ILE A 432 -3.20 23.30 1.92
N ASP A 433 -2.18 24.09 2.26
CA ASP A 433 -2.13 25.51 1.89
C ASP A 433 -2.04 25.72 0.36
N GLN A 434 -1.47 24.76 -0.38
CA GLN A 434 -1.20 24.85 -1.82
C GLN A 434 -2.22 24.10 -2.71
N GLU A 435 -2.82 23.02 -2.24
CA GLU A 435 -3.74 22.16 -3.01
C GLU A 435 -4.80 21.50 -2.11
N SER A 436 -5.96 21.12 -2.66
CA SER A 436 -6.94 20.30 -1.93
C SER A 436 -6.44 18.86 -1.83
N LEU A 437 -6.75 18.14 -0.76
CA LEU A 437 -6.14 16.83 -0.48
C LEU A 437 -7.14 15.78 0.02
N TYR A 438 -6.85 14.52 -0.30
CA TYR A 438 -7.38 13.35 0.39
C TYR A 438 -6.31 12.77 1.33
N CYS A 439 -6.63 12.68 2.62
CA CYS A 439 -5.71 12.22 3.67
C CYS A 439 -6.18 10.89 4.29
N PRO A 440 -5.70 9.74 3.77
CA PRO A 440 -5.91 8.44 4.40
C PRO A 440 -4.93 8.22 5.56
N ALA A 441 -5.40 7.69 6.68
CA ALA A 441 -4.51 7.28 7.78
C ALA A 441 -5.13 6.21 8.68
N PRO A 442 -4.32 5.34 9.34
CA PRO A 442 -4.82 4.39 10.32
C PRO A 442 -5.49 5.07 11.54
N PRO A 443 -6.25 4.32 12.36
CA PRO A 443 -6.82 4.83 13.60
C PRO A 443 -5.72 5.31 14.58
N GLY A 444 -6.01 6.38 15.34
CA GLY A 444 -5.05 6.97 16.28
C GLY A 444 -3.93 7.82 15.67
N ALA A 445 -3.81 7.87 14.32
CA ALA A 445 -2.76 8.63 13.64
C ALA A 445 -2.90 10.17 13.78
N GLY A 446 -4.06 10.68 14.20
CA GLY A 446 -4.26 12.12 14.45
C GLY A 446 -5.01 12.91 13.37
N LYS A 447 -5.72 12.27 12.42
CA LYS A 447 -6.50 12.95 11.35
C LYS A 447 -7.42 14.07 11.86
N SER A 448 -8.34 13.76 12.76
CA SER A 448 -9.27 14.75 13.34
C SER A 448 -8.53 15.83 14.14
N THR A 449 -7.41 15.48 14.76
CA THR A 449 -6.55 16.43 15.47
C THR A 449 -5.90 17.41 14.50
N PHE A 450 -5.44 16.92 13.34
CA PHE A 450 -4.93 17.76 12.27
C PHE A 450 -6.00 18.67 11.68
N CYS A 451 -7.22 18.18 11.42
CA CYS A 451 -8.32 19.01 10.92
C CYS A 451 -8.60 20.21 11.84
N ARG A 452 -8.65 19.96 13.15
CA ARG A 452 -8.79 21.01 14.17
C ARG A 452 -7.61 21.98 14.16
N TRP A 453 -6.39 21.45 14.07
CA TRP A 453 -5.18 22.28 13.98
C TRP A 453 -5.19 23.19 12.76
N ALA A 454 -5.44 22.64 11.56
CA ALA A 454 -5.51 23.40 10.32
C ALA A 454 -6.58 24.50 10.36
N ALA A 455 -7.76 24.20 10.93
CA ALA A 455 -8.80 25.21 11.15
C ALA A 455 -8.28 26.36 12.03
N LEU A 456 -7.62 26.06 13.15
CA LEU A 456 -7.06 27.09 14.04
C LEU A 456 -5.94 27.89 13.36
N GLN A 457 -5.05 27.25 12.60
CA GLN A 457 -3.93 27.91 11.91
C GLN A 457 -4.38 28.84 10.76
N SER A 458 -5.59 28.61 10.23
CA SER A 458 -6.21 29.52 9.25
C SER A 458 -6.74 30.82 9.88
N ILE A 459 -6.82 30.94 11.20
CA ILE A 459 -7.28 32.18 11.83
C ILE A 459 -6.11 33.17 11.95
N PRO A 460 -6.23 34.44 11.51
CA PRO A 460 -5.19 35.44 11.73
C PRO A 460 -4.82 35.59 13.22
N GLY A 461 -3.52 35.65 13.50
CA GLY A 461 -3.00 35.78 14.88
C GLY A 461 -3.11 34.51 15.73
N SER A 462 -3.33 33.33 15.13
CA SER A 462 -3.38 32.07 15.87
C SER A 462 -2.01 31.46 16.14
N ALA A 463 -1.91 30.88 17.34
CA ALA A 463 -0.80 30.20 17.99
C ALA A 463 0.39 31.07 18.47
N PRO A 464 0.50 31.35 19.79
CA PRO A 464 1.76 31.82 20.37
C PRO A 464 2.85 30.74 20.20
N ALA A 465 4.11 31.18 20.11
CA ALA A 465 5.24 30.26 20.07
C ALA A 465 5.24 29.38 21.32
N HIS A 466 5.31 28.06 21.15
CA HIS A 466 5.46 27.14 22.27
C HIS A 466 6.91 27.20 22.79
N PRO A 467 7.15 27.14 24.11
CA PRO A 467 8.51 27.20 24.68
C PRO A 467 9.42 26.06 24.22
N VAL A 468 8.83 24.93 23.82
CA VAL A 468 9.51 23.81 23.15
C VAL A 468 9.31 23.92 21.61
N PRO A 469 10.30 24.44 20.87
CA PRO A 469 10.21 24.65 19.43
C PRO A 469 10.31 23.32 18.65
N PRO A 470 9.75 23.24 17.42
CA PRO A 470 9.94 22.08 16.57
C PRO A 470 11.40 21.95 16.09
N PRO A 471 11.88 20.72 15.80
CA PRO A 471 13.21 20.50 15.23
C PRO A 471 13.34 21.07 13.82
N GLU A 472 14.60 21.27 13.38
CA GLU A 472 14.92 21.77 12.03
C GLU A 472 14.28 20.89 10.94
N GLY A 473 13.69 21.51 9.92
CA GLY A 473 12.95 20.82 8.86
C GLY A 473 11.47 20.50 9.17
N PHE A 474 11.04 20.60 10.43
CA PHE A 474 9.66 20.33 10.84
C PHE A 474 8.88 21.58 11.29
N ALA A 475 9.46 22.77 11.16
CA ALA A 475 8.75 24.01 11.45
C ALA A 475 7.63 24.25 10.41
N GLU A 476 6.37 24.28 10.85
CA GLU A 476 5.25 24.57 9.97
C GLU A 476 5.26 26.04 9.52
N PRO A 477 5.22 26.32 8.21
CA PRO A 477 5.11 27.69 7.72
C PRO A 477 3.73 28.26 8.04
N SER A 478 3.63 29.59 8.18
CA SER A 478 2.34 30.27 8.29
C SER A 478 1.52 30.03 7.00
N PRO A 479 0.32 29.45 7.07
CA PRO A 479 -0.48 29.12 5.89
C PRO A 479 -1.16 30.38 5.34
N ALA A 480 -0.42 31.13 4.52
CA ALA A 480 -0.84 32.43 4.01
C ALA A 480 -2.10 32.34 3.14
N ASN A 481 -2.27 31.24 2.40
CA ASN A 481 -3.44 31.04 1.57
C ASN A 481 -4.65 30.67 2.44
N LEU A 482 -4.50 29.77 3.41
CA LEU A 482 -5.65 29.39 4.26
C LEU A 482 -6.16 30.55 5.11
N ARG A 483 -5.30 31.51 5.50
CA ARG A 483 -5.66 32.65 6.35
C ARG A 483 -6.68 33.63 5.77
N THR A 484 -6.92 33.58 4.47
CA THR A 484 -7.91 34.44 3.80
C THR A 484 -9.23 33.71 3.51
N ARG A 485 -9.39 32.48 4.01
CA ARG A 485 -10.56 31.63 3.75
C ARG A 485 -11.36 31.40 5.02
N LEU A 486 -12.67 31.18 4.89
CA LEU A 486 -13.56 30.74 5.96
C LEU A 486 -13.27 29.26 6.27
N PRO A 487 -12.61 28.91 7.40
CA PRO A 487 -12.48 27.52 7.80
C PRO A 487 -13.84 26.97 8.23
N LEU A 488 -14.23 25.80 7.72
CA LEU A 488 -15.40 25.06 8.17
C LEU A 488 -15.01 23.61 8.41
N LEU A 489 -14.97 23.20 9.67
CA LEU A 489 -14.80 21.81 10.07
C LEU A 489 -16.16 21.11 10.07
N VAL A 490 -16.30 20.08 9.24
CA VAL A 490 -17.51 19.27 9.09
C VAL A 490 -17.19 17.84 9.53
N PRO A 491 -17.50 17.46 10.78
CA PRO A 491 -17.43 16.07 11.21
C PRO A 491 -18.48 15.26 10.44
N LEU A 492 -18.04 14.41 9.51
CA LEU A 492 -18.95 13.77 8.58
C LEU A 492 -19.92 12.80 9.29
N ARG A 493 -19.52 12.21 10.43
CA ARG A 493 -20.39 11.42 11.33
C ARG A 493 -21.62 12.18 11.84
N GLU A 494 -21.55 13.49 11.95
CA GLU A 494 -22.62 14.36 12.44
C GLU A 494 -23.41 14.91 11.26
N PHE A 495 -22.70 15.36 10.22
CA PHE A 495 -23.28 15.89 9.00
C PHE A 495 -24.26 14.91 8.33
N TRP A 496 -23.89 13.63 8.20
CA TRP A 496 -24.74 12.68 7.48
C TRP A 496 -26.10 12.46 8.13
N ARG A 497 -26.19 12.62 9.46
CA ARG A 497 -27.44 12.41 10.22
C ARG A 497 -28.53 13.42 9.87
N THR A 498 -28.13 14.57 9.31
CA THR A 498 -29.03 15.66 8.93
C THR A 498 -29.22 15.78 7.41
N MET A 499 -28.52 14.96 6.61
CA MET A 499 -28.66 14.96 5.16
C MET A 499 -30.07 14.52 4.75
N ASP A 500 -30.70 15.27 3.84
CA ASP A 500 -31.90 14.80 3.14
C ASP A 500 -31.49 13.81 2.04
N CYS A 501 -31.59 12.52 2.34
CA CYS A 501 -31.18 11.47 1.42
C CYS A 501 -32.27 11.08 0.41
N GLY A 502 -33.42 11.76 0.40
CA GLY A 502 -34.56 11.45 -0.47
C GLY A 502 -35.13 10.03 -0.30
N GLN A 503 -36.06 9.64 -1.18
CA GLN A 503 -36.62 8.28 -1.25
C GLN A 503 -35.79 7.37 -2.20
N GLY A 504 -34.47 7.32 -2.03
CA GLY A 504 -33.61 6.40 -2.81
C GLY A 504 -32.85 7.03 -4.00
N CYS A 505 -32.66 8.35 -4.01
CA CYS A 505 -31.68 8.97 -4.91
C CYS A 505 -30.25 8.51 -4.57
N LEU A 506 -29.42 8.23 -5.57
CA LEU A 506 -28.02 7.82 -5.40
C LEU A 506 -27.00 8.92 -5.72
N THR A 507 -27.47 10.06 -6.24
CA THR A 507 -26.59 11.13 -6.75
C THR A 507 -27.02 12.50 -6.21
N TRP A 508 -26.05 13.29 -5.73
CA TRP A 508 -26.18 14.73 -5.55
C TRP A 508 -25.32 15.48 -6.56
N HIS A 509 -25.79 16.67 -6.92
CA HIS A 509 -25.05 17.72 -7.60
C HIS A 509 -24.49 18.72 -6.58
N ARG A 510 -23.58 19.59 -7.03
CA ARG A 510 -22.94 20.65 -6.23
C ARG A 510 -23.98 21.47 -5.47
N THR A 511 -25.06 21.89 -6.11
CA THR A 511 -26.07 22.77 -5.49
C THR A 511 -26.78 22.11 -4.31
N GLU A 512 -26.99 20.80 -4.38
CA GLU A 512 -27.61 20.02 -3.30
C GLU A 512 -26.64 19.83 -2.14
N LEU A 513 -25.36 19.54 -2.42
CA LEU A 513 -24.33 19.48 -1.39
C LEU A 513 -24.14 20.84 -0.69
N GLU A 514 -24.08 21.93 -1.45
CA GLU A 514 -23.97 23.29 -0.91
C GLU A 514 -25.19 23.68 -0.08
N GLN A 515 -26.39 23.24 -0.48
CA GLN A 515 -27.61 23.42 0.32
C GLN A 515 -27.57 22.58 1.60
N ALA A 516 -27.20 21.30 1.51
CA ALA A 516 -27.13 20.43 2.68
C ALA A 516 -26.12 20.94 3.72
N LEU A 517 -24.96 21.45 3.29
CA LEU A 517 -23.98 22.10 4.17
C LEU A 517 -24.54 23.37 4.82
N ALA A 518 -25.27 24.19 4.05
CA ALA A 518 -25.92 25.39 4.58
C ALA A 518 -27.00 25.03 5.63
N ASP A 519 -27.85 24.05 5.33
CA ASP A 519 -28.90 23.59 6.24
C ASP A 519 -28.32 22.95 7.51
N TRP A 520 -27.20 22.24 7.40
CA TRP A 520 -26.51 21.69 8.56
C TRP A 520 -26.02 22.79 9.50
N ILE A 521 -25.46 23.87 8.96
CA ILE A 521 -25.08 25.05 9.74
C ILE A 521 -26.33 25.67 10.38
N ASP A 522 -27.38 25.94 9.60
CA ASP A 522 -28.55 26.68 10.08
C ASP A 522 -29.39 25.91 11.14
N ARG A 523 -29.25 24.58 11.22
CA ARG A 523 -29.88 23.77 12.28
C ARG A 523 -29.26 23.99 13.67
N ALA A 524 -27.96 24.26 13.72
CA ALA A 524 -27.22 24.51 14.95
C ALA A 524 -26.12 25.55 14.67
N PRO A 525 -26.50 26.82 14.40
CA PRO A 525 -25.60 27.80 13.83
C PRO A 525 -24.48 28.14 14.82
N PRO A 526 -23.20 27.99 14.41
CA PRO A 526 -22.09 28.58 15.14
C PRO A 526 -22.29 30.09 15.26
N GLU A 527 -21.77 30.70 16.33
CA GLU A 527 -21.93 32.14 16.59
C GLU A 527 -21.53 32.97 15.35
N GLY A 528 -22.50 33.67 14.76
CA GLY A 528 -22.29 34.56 13.60
C GLY A 528 -22.22 33.88 12.22
N LEU A 529 -22.09 32.55 12.12
CA LEU A 529 -22.05 31.85 10.82
C LEU A 529 -23.44 31.34 10.42
N THR A 530 -23.84 31.60 9.18
CA THR A 530 -25.09 31.11 8.59
C THR A 530 -24.81 30.32 7.32
N GLY A 531 -25.74 29.46 6.92
CA GLY A 531 -25.67 28.71 5.67
C GLY A 531 -25.62 29.61 4.43
N ALA A 532 -26.34 30.75 4.47
CA ALA A 532 -26.26 31.77 3.42
C ALA A 532 -24.85 32.39 3.31
N LEU A 533 -24.19 32.65 4.44
CA LEU A 533 -22.83 33.18 4.46
C LEU A 533 -21.81 32.14 3.94
N LEU A 534 -21.96 30.86 4.31
CA LEU A 534 -21.14 29.78 3.74
C LEU A 534 -21.25 29.76 2.21
N LYS A 535 -22.48 29.78 1.67
CA LYS A 535 -22.70 29.79 0.21
C LYS A 535 -22.07 31.00 -0.47
N ALA A 536 -22.12 32.18 0.16
CA ALA A 536 -21.44 33.36 -0.34
C ALA A 536 -19.92 33.17 -0.40
N HIS A 537 -19.31 32.55 0.61
CA HIS A 537 -17.88 32.22 0.62
C HIS A 537 -17.52 31.16 -0.44
N LEU A 538 -18.33 30.12 -0.61
CA LEU A 538 -18.13 29.08 -1.63
C LEU A 538 -18.18 29.66 -3.05
N ALA A 539 -19.16 30.53 -3.32
CA ALA A 539 -19.30 31.23 -4.59
C ALA A 539 -18.15 32.23 -4.84
N ALA A 540 -17.63 32.86 -3.78
CA ALA A 540 -16.49 33.77 -3.85
C ALA A 540 -15.13 33.06 -3.92
N GLY A 541 -15.07 31.73 -3.77
CA GLY A 541 -13.80 30.99 -3.76
C GLY A 541 -12.97 31.19 -2.49
N SER A 542 -13.64 31.53 -1.38
CA SER A 542 -13.00 31.90 -0.11
C SER A 542 -13.37 30.96 1.03
N ALA A 543 -13.81 29.73 0.75
CA ALA A 543 -14.07 28.70 1.76
C ALA A 543 -12.90 27.73 1.91
N PHE A 544 -12.68 27.23 3.13
CA PHE A 544 -11.77 26.15 3.47
C PHE A 544 -12.54 25.04 4.19
N LEU A 545 -12.87 23.98 3.46
CA LEU A 545 -13.69 22.86 3.93
C LEU A 545 -12.81 21.73 4.48
N LEU A 546 -13.02 21.38 5.73
CA LEU A 546 -12.37 20.27 6.42
C LEU A 546 -13.40 19.17 6.66
N LEU A 547 -13.47 18.21 5.75
CA LEU A 547 -14.44 17.11 5.77
C LEU A 547 -13.81 15.91 6.50
N ASP A 548 -14.14 15.76 7.79
CA ASP A 548 -13.44 14.83 8.67
C ASP A 548 -14.21 13.51 8.86
N GLY A 549 -13.59 12.38 8.50
CA GLY A 549 -14.10 11.04 8.79
C GLY A 549 -15.09 10.49 7.77
N LEU A 550 -14.72 10.42 6.49
CA LEU A 550 -15.57 9.81 5.45
C LEU A 550 -15.94 8.36 5.78
N ASP A 551 -15.02 7.61 6.40
CA ASP A 551 -15.26 6.25 6.88
C ASP A 551 -16.40 6.14 7.90
N GLU A 552 -16.77 7.24 8.55
CA GLU A 552 -17.85 7.34 9.53
C GLU A 552 -19.23 7.65 8.92
N VAL A 553 -19.30 7.93 7.60
CA VAL A 553 -20.58 8.05 6.86
C VAL A 553 -21.02 6.66 6.42
N PRO A 554 -22.21 6.16 6.78
CA PRO A 554 -22.62 4.82 6.38
C PRO A 554 -22.78 4.70 4.86
N VAL A 555 -22.38 3.55 4.30
CA VAL A 555 -22.60 3.25 2.86
C VAL A 555 -24.10 3.15 2.58
N SER A 556 -24.83 2.49 3.48
CA SER A 556 -26.29 2.43 3.49
C SER A 556 -26.82 2.46 4.93
N GLN A 557 -28.03 3.00 5.12
CA GLN A 557 -28.70 3.09 6.40
C GLN A 557 -30.22 2.85 6.24
N PRO A 558 -30.79 1.78 6.83
CA PRO A 558 -32.24 1.62 6.85
C PRO A 558 -32.88 2.61 7.83
N ARG A 559 -33.95 3.29 7.38
CA ARG A 559 -34.76 4.23 8.18
C ARG A 559 -36.22 4.19 7.69
N ASP A 560 -37.17 3.97 8.59
CA ASP A 560 -38.62 3.98 8.30
C ASP A 560 -39.06 3.11 7.11
N GLY A 561 -38.41 1.96 6.90
CA GLY A 561 -38.73 1.03 5.80
C GLY A 561 -38.05 1.34 4.46
N ILE A 562 -37.19 2.37 4.39
CA ILE A 562 -36.44 2.78 3.20
C ILE A 562 -34.93 2.70 3.49
N THR A 563 -34.13 2.21 2.54
CA THR A 563 -32.67 2.20 2.64
C THR A 563 -32.09 3.48 2.04
N LEU A 564 -31.40 4.27 2.85
CA LEU A 564 -30.72 5.50 2.45
C LEU A 564 -29.25 5.21 2.08
N TYR A 565 -28.65 5.99 1.18
CA TYR A 565 -27.25 5.83 0.74
C TYR A 565 -26.42 7.13 0.92
N PRO A 566 -26.21 7.61 2.15
CA PRO A 566 -25.65 8.93 2.39
C PRO A 566 -24.20 9.07 1.88
N ARG A 567 -23.37 8.02 1.93
CA ARG A 567 -22.00 8.10 1.40
C ARG A 567 -21.98 8.30 -0.12
N ALA A 568 -22.86 7.63 -0.86
CA ALA A 568 -22.94 7.76 -2.31
C ALA A 568 -23.36 9.18 -2.73
N LEU A 569 -24.35 9.75 -2.02
CA LEU A 569 -24.80 11.14 -2.19
C LEU A 569 -23.68 12.15 -1.90
N LEU A 570 -22.97 11.97 -0.78
CA LEU A 570 -21.85 12.83 -0.43
C LEU A 570 -20.74 12.78 -1.49
N LEU A 571 -20.36 11.58 -1.95
CA LEU A 571 -19.28 11.41 -2.93
C LEU A 571 -19.65 11.94 -4.32
N SER A 572 -20.89 11.76 -4.75
CA SER A 572 -21.37 12.34 -6.01
C SER A 572 -21.45 13.87 -5.96
N GLY A 573 -21.98 14.43 -4.88
CA GLY A 573 -22.00 15.88 -4.67
C GLY A 573 -20.60 16.48 -4.62
N LEU A 574 -19.65 15.80 -3.95
CA LEU A 574 -18.25 16.24 -3.90
C LEU A 574 -17.57 16.14 -5.26
N ALA A 575 -17.81 15.07 -6.03
CA ALA A 575 -17.25 14.92 -7.37
C ALA A 575 -17.70 16.05 -8.31
N ASP A 576 -18.95 16.51 -8.18
CA ASP A 576 -19.48 17.64 -8.96
C ASP A 576 -18.99 19.00 -8.42
N ALA A 577 -18.85 19.13 -7.10
CA ALA A 577 -18.48 20.39 -6.45
C ALA A 577 -16.98 20.74 -6.55
N LEU A 578 -16.10 19.77 -6.29
CA LEU A 578 -14.64 19.95 -6.17
C LEU A 578 -14.02 20.67 -7.37
N PRO A 579 -14.29 20.28 -8.65
CA PRO A 579 -13.72 20.97 -9.80
C PRO A 579 -14.05 22.45 -9.87
N THR A 580 -15.24 22.84 -9.40
CA THR A 580 -15.65 24.25 -9.38
C THR A 580 -15.09 24.96 -8.18
N TRP A 581 -15.13 24.34 -7.01
CA TRP A 581 -14.56 24.88 -5.78
C TRP A 581 -13.06 25.17 -5.91
N GLU A 582 -12.29 24.27 -6.51
CA GLU A 582 -10.85 24.49 -6.76
C GLU A 582 -10.61 25.63 -7.75
N ARG A 583 -11.39 25.69 -8.83
CA ARG A 583 -11.27 26.74 -9.86
C ARG A 583 -11.62 28.13 -9.31
N THR A 584 -12.59 28.23 -8.41
CA THR A 584 -12.95 29.50 -7.77
C THR A 584 -11.96 29.89 -6.68
N GLY A 585 -11.25 28.92 -6.10
CA GLY A 585 -10.20 29.14 -5.10
C GLY A 585 -10.51 28.58 -3.71
N ASN A 586 -11.63 27.89 -3.53
CA ASN A 586 -11.90 27.17 -2.28
C ASN A 586 -10.86 26.05 -2.07
N ARG A 587 -10.69 25.64 -0.81
CA ARG A 587 -9.76 24.57 -0.44
C ARG A 587 -10.50 23.47 0.31
N THR A 588 -10.19 22.21 0.01
CA THR A 588 -10.83 21.06 0.68
C THR A 588 -9.80 20.07 1.21
N LEU A 589 -9.97 19.64 2.46
CA LEU A 589 -9.32 18.46 3.01
C LEU A 589 -10.39 17.40 3.29
N LEU A 590 -10.26 16.22 2.70
CA LEU A 590 -11.10 15.06 3.00
C LEU A 590 -10.28 14.02 3.75
N THR A 591 -10.67 13.66 4.96
CA THR A 591 -9.97 12.62 5.75
C THR A 591 -10.77 11.32 5.79
N SER A 592 -10.04 10.21 5.87
CA SER A 592 -10.64 8.89 6.01
C SER A 592 -9.64 7.88 6.55
N ARG A 593 -10.11 6.70 6.96
CA ARG A 593 -9.25 5.51 7.05
C ARG A 593 -8.91 5.01 5.64
N PRO A 594 -7.82 4.23 5.43
CA PRO A 594 -7.36 3.84 4.10
C PRO A 594 -8.42 3.16 3.22
N TYR A 595 -9.41 2.51 3.83
CA TYR A 595 -10.50 1.81 3.16
C TYR A 595 -11.83 2.60 3.07
N GLY A 596 -11.88 3.84 3.58
CA GLY A 596 -13.14 4.61 3.57
C GLY A 596 -13.44 5.30 2.25
N LEU A 597 -12.46 5.38 1.35
CA LEU A 597 -12.60 5.75 -0.05
C LEU A 597 -11.75 4.77 -0.87
N ASP A 598 -12.37 4.04 -1.78
CA ASP A 598 -11.69 3.14 -2.70
C ASP A 598 -10.99 3.91 -3.83
N GLU A 599 -10.20 3.20 -4.64
CA GLU A 599 -9.50 3.80 -5.79
C GLU A 599 -10.48 4.45 -6.77
N ALA A 600 -11.62 3.79 -7.04
CA ALA A 600 -12.63 4.29 -7.95
C ALA A 600 -13.25 5.61 -7.46
N GLY A 601 -13.61 5.68 -6.19
CA GLY A 601 -14.13 6.89 -5.55
C GLY A 601 -13.09 8.00 -5.51
N LEU A 602 -11.83 7.69 -5.23
CA LEU A 602 -10.78 8.70 -5.23
C LEU A 602 -10.52 9.28 -6.63
N LEU A 603 -10.47 8.41 -7.64
CA LEU A 603 -10.31 8.82 -9.03
C LEU A 603 -11.47 9.74 -9.46
N LYS A 604 -12.69 9.44 -9.00
CA LYS A 604 -13.89 10.25 -9.23
C LYS A 604 -13.80 11.63 -8.56
N LEU A 605 -13.20 11.73 -7.37
CA LEU A 605 -13.04 13.02 -6.68
C LEU A 605 -11.87 13.87 -7.24
N GLY A 606 -10.86 13.23 -7.84
CA GLY A 606 -9.70 13.93 -8.41
C GLY A 606 -8.77 14.56 -7.37
N LEU A 607 -8.87 14.17 -6.09
CA LEU A 607 -8.02 14.70 -5.01
C LEU A 607 -6.65 13.98 -4.96
N PRO A 608 -5.54 14.73 -4.88
CA PRO A 608 -4.23 14.16 -4.58
C PRO A 608 -4.19 13.41 -3.24
N ARG A 609 -3.49 12.27 -3.20
CA ARG A 609 -3.22 11.54 -1.96
C ARG A 609 -2.16 12.25 -1.12
N ALA A 610 -2.43 12.35 0.16
CA ALA A 610 -1.50 12.78 1.19
C ALA A 610 -1.69 11.90 2.44
N PRO A 611 -1.22 10.63 2.42
CA PRO A 611 -1.32 9.75 3.58
C PRO A 611 -0.58 10.35 4.78
N LEU A 612 -1.15 10.21 5.97
CA LEU A 612 -0.51 10.68 7.20
C LEU A 612 0.49 9.63 7.69
N GLU A 613 1.77 10.00 7.73
CA GLU A 613 2.86 9.11 8.14
C GLU A 613 2.89 8.92 9.66
N PRO A 614 3.43 7.79 10.16
CA PRO A 614 3.75 7.62 11.59
C PRO A 614 4.62 8.78 12.09
N LEU A 615 4.49 9.13 13.38
CA LEU A 615 5.33 10.16 13.99
C LEU A 615 6.82 9.75 13.90
N PRO A 616 7.67 10.48 13.16
CA PRO A 616 9.10 10.23 13.15
C PRO A 616 9.70 10.58 14.53
N GLU A 617 10.81 9.94 14.89
CA GLU A 617 11.46 10.09 16.21
C GLU A 617 11.63 11.56 16.66
N PRO A 618 12.09 12.52 15.82
CA PRO A 618 12.20 13.92 16.24
C PRO A 618 10.87 14.53 16.68
N LEU A 619 9.76 14.13 16.06
CA LEU A 619 8.42 14.59 16.42
C LEU A 619 7.84 13.84 17.63
N GLN A 620 8.27 12.60 17.89
CA GLN A 620 7.96 11.91 19.14
C GLN A 620 8.59 12.64 20.33
N HIS A 621 9.85 13.05 20.21
CA HIS A 621 10.55 13.84 21.23
C HIS A 621 9.88 15.20 21.43
N LEU A 622 9.50 15.86 20.34
CA LEU A 622 8.75 17.12 20.39
C LEU A 622 7.43 16.94 21.16
N PHE A 623 6.67 15.89 20.86
CA PHE A 623 5.41 15.59 21.52
C PHE A 623 5.59 15.39 23.02
N ILE A 624 6.55 14.54 23.42
CA ILE A 624 6.87 14.27 24.83
C ILE A 624 7.29 15.56 25.55
N GLY A 625 8.17 16.35 24.92
CA GLY A 625 8.64 17.62 25.47
C GLY A 625 7.51 18.63 25.68
N ARG A 626 6.64 18.80 24.68
CA ARG A 626 5.46 19.67 24.75
C ARG A 626 4.45 19.20 25.79
N TRP A 627 4.19 17.91 25.83
CA TRP A 627 3.28 17.28 26.80
C TRP A 627 3.70 17.59 28.24
N PHE A 628 4.91 17.24 28.63
CA PHE A 628 5.38 17.43 29.99
C PHE A 628 5.64 18.90 30.34
N HIS A 629 5.98 19.73 29.35
CA HIS A 629 6.03 21.17 29.56
C HIS A 629 4.64 21.74 29.92
N THR A 630 3.58 21.26 29.25
CA THR A 630 2.20 21.71 29.54
C THR A 630 1.74 21.33 30.95
N LEU A 631 2.25 20.22 31.48
CA LEU A 631 1.99 19.76 32.84
C LEU A 631 2.94 20.36 33.90
N ASP A 632 3.76 21.37 33.53
CA ASP A 632 4.79 21.99 34.38
C ASP A 632 5.79 20.97 34.96
N GLN A 633 6.14 19.95 34.16
CA GLN A 633 7.04 18.85 34.52
C GLN A 633 8.11 18.56 33.44
N PRO A 634 8.79 19.57 32.87
CA PRO A 634 9.69 19.39 31.72
C PRO A 634 10.82 18.37 31.97
N ASP A 635 11.26 18.22 33.23
CA ASP A 635 12.31 17.27 33.62
C ASP A 635 11.94 15.81 33.32
N LEU A 636 10.65 15.48 33.21
CA LEU A 636 10.20 14.12 32.90
C LEU A 636 10.40 13.74 31.43
N ALA A 637 10.50 14.72 30.53
CA ALA A 637 10.59 14.46 29.10
C ALA A 637 11.86 13.68 28.74
N ALA A 638 13.02 14.11 29.23
CA ALA A 638 14.29 13.42 28.99
C ALA A 638 14.27 11.98 29.51
N GLY A 639 13.65 11.76 30.68
CA GLY A 639 13.49 10.45 31.28
C GLY A 639 12.62 9.50 30.45
N LEU A 640 11.47 9.95 29.94
CA LEU A 640 10.64 9.14 29.06
C LEU A 640 11.31 8.87 27.71
N ILE A 641 11.95 9.88 27.10
CA ILE A 641 12.69 9.73 25.83
C ILE A 641 13.76 8.64 25.98
N ALA A 642 14.61 8.74 27.00
CA ALA A 642 15.63 7.72 27.28
C ALA A 642 15.01 6.34 27.54
N THR A 643 13.83 6.28 28.17
CA THR A 643 13.12 5.03 28.42
C THR A 643 12.59 4.38 27.14
N ILE A 644 12.06 5.18 26.20
CA ILE A 644 11.58 4.71 24.89
C ILE A 644 12.75 4.28 24.01
N GLN A 645 13.82 5.07 23.95
CA GLN A 645 15.02 4.75 23.18
C GLN A 645 15.75 3.50 23.72
N GLY A 646 15.70 3.26 25.03
CA GLY A 646 16.25 2.05 25.65
C GLY A 646 15.35 0.81 25.54
N ARG A 647 14.19 0.91 24.87
CA ARG A 647 13.17 -0.15 24.80
C ARG A 647 12.55 -0.28 23.42
N ASP A 648 13.11 -1.17 22.62
CA ASP A 648 12.64 -1.48 21.27
C ASP A 648 11.15 -1.86 21.21
N ASP A 649 10.61 -2.49 22.27
CA ASP A 649 9.20 -2.89 22.36
C ASP A 649 8.23 -1.69 22.40
N LEU A 650 8.73 -0.48 22.67
CA LEU A 650 7.97 0.77 22.70
C LEU A 650 8.04 1.55 21.38
N SER A 651 9.04 1.30 20.52
CA SER A 651 9.27 2.08 19.30
C SER A 651 8.05 2.12 18.35
N GLY A 652 7.45 0.96 18.08
CA GLY A 652 6.24 0.85 17.27
C GLY A 652 4.99 1.47 17.90
N LEU A 653 4.97 1.62 19.23
CA LEU A 653 3.89 2.30 19.95
C LEU A 653 4.07 3.81 19.89
N ALA A 654 5.30 4.29 20.05
CA ALA A 654 5.64 5.72 20.08
C ALA A 654 5.39 6.42 18.72
N GLY A 655 5.44 5.69 17.60
CA GLY A 655 5.07 6.23 16.28
C GLY A 655 3.58 6.55 16.11
N ASN A 656 2.71 6.04 17.00
CA ASN A 656 1.28 6.35 17.00
C ASN A 656 0.98 7.41 18.08
N PRO A 657 0.51 8.63 17.73
CA PRO A 657 0.28 9.71 18.70
C PRO A 657 -0.62 9.32 19.87
N MET A 658 -1.62 8.47 19.64
CA MET A 658 -2.54 8.00 20.68
C MET A 658 -1.81 7.10 21.69
N LEU A 659 -1.03 6.13 21.22
CA LEU A 659 -0.25 5.25 22.10
C LEU A 659 0.89 6.01 22.80
N LEU A 660 1.54 6.96 22.12
CA LEU A 660 2.52 7.85 22.72
C LEU A 660 1.90 8.70 23.84
N THR A 661 0.67 9.17 23.66
CA THR A 661 -0.08 9.86 24.72
C THR A 661 -0.29 8.94 25.92
N ALA A 662 -0.65 7.68 25.71
CA ALA A 662 -0.81 6.71 26.80
C ALA A 662 0.52 6.46 27.55
N LEU A 663 1.65 6.39 26.84
CA LEU A 663 2.98 6.30 27.46
C LEU A 663 3.29 7.53 28.31
N CYS A 664 3.00 8.74 27.81
CA CYS A 664 3.20 9.98 28.55
C CYS A 664 2.36 10.04 29.84
N VAL A 665 1.10 9.63 29.78
CA VAL A 665 0.20 9.56 30.96
C VAL A 665 0.72 8.57 32.00
N ILE A 666 1.08 7.35 31.58
CA ILE A 666 1.58 6.32 32.51
C ILE A 666 2.90 6.76 33.15
N TYR A 667 3.81 7.33 32.35
CA TYR A 667 5.10 7.79 32.85
C TYR A 667 4.94 9.00 33.79
N GLY A 668 4.08 9.96 33.47
CA GLY A 668 3.80 11.11 34.33
C GLY A 668 3.33 10.71 35.73
N ASN A 669 2.49 9.68 35.83
CA ASN A 669 1.94 9.21 37.11
C ASN A 669 2.92 8.41 37.98
N GLY A 670 3.97 7.81 37.40
CA GLY A 670 4.82 6.85 38.13
C GLY A 670 6.32 6.94 37.86
N ARG A 671 6.77 7.87 37.00
CA ARG A 671 8.15 8.07 36.51
C ARG A 671 8.86 6.81 36.01
N ARG A 672 8.11 5.73 35.76
CA ARG A 672 8.60 4.43 35.28
C ARG A 672 7.51 3.75 34.45
N LEU A 673 7.88 3.28 33.27
CA LEU A 673 7.04 2.38 32.50
C LEU A 673 7.22 0.94 32.99
N PRO A 674 6.18 0.09 33.00
CA PRO A 674 6.32 -1.33 33.28
C PRO A 674 7.35 -1.98 32.35
N GLN A 675 8.27 -2.77 32.89
CA GLN A 675 9.42 -3.31 32.15
C GLN A 675 9.05 -4.33 31.06
N ASP A 676 7.88 -4.95 31.16
CA ASP A 676 7.38 -5.88 30.16
C ASP A 676 6.12 -5.34 29.47
N ARG A 677 5.95 -5.78 28.23
CA ARG A 677 4.86 -5.38 27.35
C ARG A 677 3.49 -5.75 27.94
N TYR A 678 3.39 -6.87 28.66
CA TYR A 678 2.15 -7.33 29.25
C TYR A 678 1.60 -6.32 30.29
N HIS A 679 2.40 -5.97 31.31
CA HIS A 679 1.97 -4.99 32.32
C HIS A 679 1.77 -3.59 31.74
N LEU A 680 2.50 -3.24 30.67
CA LEU A 680 2.29 -1.98 29.97
C LEU A 680 0.88 -1.92 29.37
N TYR A 681 0.48 -2.93 28.62
CA TYR A 681 -0.85 -3.00 27.99
C TYR A 681 -1.96 -3.07 29.04
N GLN A 682 -1.74 -3.85 30.10
CA GLN A 682 -2.63 -3.89 31.27
C GLN A 682 -2.86 -2.48 31.82
N LYS A 683 -1.79 -1.73 32.12
CA LYS A 683 -1.90 -0.35 32.61
C LYS A 683 -2.53 0.61 31.62
N ILE A 684 -2.30 0.46 30.31
CA ILE A 684 -2.93 1.32 29.30
C ILE A 684 -4.44 1.11 29.33
N ILE A 685 -4.90 -0.14 29.23
CA ILE A 685 -6.33 -0.49 29.22
C ILE A 685 -7.00 -0.08 30.52
N ASP A 686 -6.39 -0.40 31.67
CA ASP A 686 -6.95 -0.08 32.97
C ASP A 686 -7.07 1.44 33.18
N ASN A 687 -6.09 2.24 32.73
CA ASN A 687 -6.19 3.70 32.77
C ASN A 687 -7.28 4.24 31.84
N VAL A 688 -7.40 3.72 30.61
CA VAL A 688 -8.46 4.12 29.67
C VAL A 688 -9.84 3.85 30.28
N LEU A 689 -10.05 2.66 30.85
CA LEU A 689 -11.33 2.28 31.46
C LEU A 689 -11.60 3.03 32.77
N TYR A 690 -10.58 3.22 33.63
CA TYR A 690 -10.69 3.98 34.88
C TYR A 690 -11.30 5.36 34.62
N ASN A 691 -10.79 5.99 33.58
CA ASN A 691 -11.12 7.32 33.17
C ASN A 691 -12.48 7.44 32.44
N ARG A 692 -12.81 6.50 31.54
CA ARG A 692 -14.10 6.49 30.79
C ARG A 692 -15.30 6.14 31.67
N TYR A 693 -15.05 5.48 32.79
CA TYR A 693 -16.04 5.11 33.80
C TYR A 693 -15.64 5.67 35.17
N PRO A 694 -15.73 7.01 35.37
CA PRO A 694 -15.33 7.64 36.64
C PRO A 694 -16.32 7.30 37.76
N GLY A 695 -15.81 6.96 38.94
CA GLY A 695 -16.62 6.87 40.17
C GLY A 695 -17.30 5.53 40.49
N ASP A 696 -17.23 4.49 39.65
CA ASP A 696 -17.78 3.17 39.99
C ASP A 696 -16.86 2.01 39.57
N ALA A 697 -16.06 1.51 40.53
CA ALA A 697 -15.20 0.35 40.31
C ALA A 697 -16.01 -0.92 39.95
N ARG A 698 -17.29 -1.00 40.33
CA ARG A 698 -18.16 -2.15 40.03
C ARG A 698 -18.61 -2.19 38.56
N GLN A 699 -18.49 -1.08 37.81
CA GLN A 699 -18.83 -1.04 36.38
C GLN A 699 -17.64 -1.36 35.46
N ARG A 700 -16.41 -1.07 35.90
CA ARG A 700 -15.19 -1.22 35.09
C ARG A 700 -14.86 -2.68 34.80
N GLU A 701 -14.93 -3.52 35.82
CA GLU A 701 -14.61 -4.95 35.69
C GLU A 701 -15.59 -5.67 34.73
N PRO A 702 -16.93 -5.49 34.82
CA PRO A 702 -17.85 -6.02 33.81
C PRO A 702 -17.56 -5.54 32.38
N VAL A 703 -17.23 -4.25 32.19
CA VAL A 703 -16.91 -3.70 30.86
C VAL A 703 -15.65 -4.36 30.29
N LYS A 704 -14.60 -4.49 31.11
CA LYS A 704 -13.37 -5.18 30.72
C LYS A 704 -13.65 -6.65 30.38
N ALA A 705 -14.39 -7.36 31.22
CA ALA A 705 -14.75 -8.77 31.01
C ALA A 705 -15.55 -8.99 29.71
N ARG A 706 -16.47 -8.08 29.34
CA ARG A 706 -17.18 -8.12 28.06
C ARG A 706 -16.24 -7.89 26.87
N LEU A 707 -15.32 -6.94 26.97
CA LEU A 707 -14.31 -6.70 25.92
C LEU A 707 -13.39 -7.91 25.74
N GLU A 708 -12.98 -8.56 26.82
CA GLU A 708 -12.22 -9.82 26.81
C GLU A 708 -13.00 -10.96 26.13
N ALA A 709 -14.30 -11.10 26.44
CA ALA A 709 -15.15 -12.10 25.78
C ALA A 709 -15.28 -11.85 24.27
N ILE A 710 -15.46 -10.59 23.86
CA ILE A 710 -15.49 -10.22 22.43
C ILE A 710 -14.16 -10.55 21.76
N ALA A 711 -13.03 -10.16 22.38
CA ALA A 711 -11.70 -10.42 21.85
C ALA A 711 -11.40 -11.93 21.70
N TYR A 712 -11.83 -12.73 22.68
CA TYR A 712 -11.71 -14.19 22.66
C TYR A 712 -12.56 -14.83 21.55
N GLY A 713 -13.81 -14.42 21.41
CA GLY A 713 -14.68 -14.90 20.32
C GLY A 713 -14.16 -14.50 18.94
N MET A 714 -13.60 -13.30 18.80
CA MET A 714 -12.93 -12.86 17.57
C MET A 714 -11.70 -13.72 17.22
N HIS A 715 -10.98 -14.21 18.22
CA HIS A 715 -9.81 -15.09 18.04
C HIS A 715 -10.17 -16.53 17.70
N THR A 716 -11.14 -17.10 18.41
CA THR A 716 -11.42 -18.55 18.39
C THR A 716 -12.62 -18.94 17.56
N GLY A 717 -13.55 -18.02 17.30
CA GLY A 717 -14.89 -18.37 16.79
C GLY A 717 -15.81 -19.02 17.83
N ALA A 718 -15.34 -19.20 19.07
CA ALA A 718 -16.14 -19.76 20.15
C ALA A 718 -17.42 -18.93 20.33
N ASP A 719 -18.54 -19.63 20.53
CA ASP A 719 -19.88 -19.06 20.65
C ASP A 719 -20.43 -18.38 19.36
N LEU A 720 -19.76 -18.56 18.22
CA LEU A 720 -20.21 -18.13 16.89
C LEU A 720 -20.50 -19.30 15.92
N ASP A 721 -20.45 -20.54 16.41
CA ASP A 721 -20.55 -21.77 15.60
C ASP A 721 -19.42 -21.91 14.55
N GLU A 722 -18.26 -21.30 14.83
CA GLU A 722 -17.06 -21.33 14.00
C GLU A 722 -15.86 -21.86 14.81
N ASP A 723 -14.96 -22.61 14.18
CA ASP A 723 -13.62 -22.89 14.75
C ASP A 723 -12.57 -22.12 13.96
N ARG A 724 -12.27 -20.91 14.42
CA ARG A 724 -11.31 -20.03 13.76
C ARG A 724 -9.90 -20.47 14.10
N GLN A 725 -9.14 -20.81 13.06
CA GLN A 725 -7.71 -21.04 13.17
C GLN A 725 -6.95 -19.70 13.22
N THR A 726 -7.42 -18.69 12.52
CA THR A 726 -6.82 -17.35 12.46
C THR A 726 -7.74 -16.32 13.11
N PRO A 727 -7.23 -15.42 13.98
CA PRO A 727 -8.03 -14.38 14.60
C PRO A 727 -8.67 -13.44 13.57
N SER A 728 -9.95 -13.10 13.76
CA SER A 728 -10.61 -12.08 12.95
C SER A 728 -10.30 -10.68 13.49
N PRO A 729 -9.88 -9.71 12.65
CA PRO A 729 -9.66 -8.34 13.08
C PRO A 729 -10.97 -7.56 13.27
N GLU A 730 -12.10 -8.03 12.73
CA GLU A 730 -13.41 -7.37 12.83
C GLU A 730 -14.55 -8.35 13.07
N ALA A 731 -15.56 -7.94 13.84
CA ALA A 731 -16.79 -8.71 14.09
C ALA A 731 -18.02 -7.87 13.73
N SER A 732 -19.05 -8.49 13.15
CA SER A 732 -20.36 -7.87 12.96
C SER A 732 -21.06 -7.60 14.30
N ASP A 733 -21.99 -6.64 14.30
CA ASP A 733 -22.88 -6.37 15.42
C ASP A 733 -23.57 -7.66 15.92
N THR A 734 -24.02 -8.49 14.97
CA THR A 734 -24.66 -9.78 15.23
C THR A 734 -23.76 -10.77 15.93
N GLU A 735 -22.49 -10.85 15.53
CA GLU A 735 -21.49 -11.68 16.23
C GLU A 735 -21.24 -11.15 17.63
N ILE A 736 -21.05 -9.83 17.80
CA ILE A 736 -20.82 -9.20 19.11
C ILE A 736 -22.00 -9.47 20.05
N GLU A 737 -23.24 -9.32 19.58
CA GLU A 737 -24.44 -9.61 20.37
C GLU A 737 -24.60 -11.11 20.71
N ARG A 738 -24.08 -12.01 19.88
CA ARG A 738 -24.02 -13.45 20.22
C ARG A 738 -22.98 -13.71 21.30
N LEU A 739 -21.78 -13.14 21.17
CA LEU A 739 -20.70 -13.24 22.16
C LEU A 739 -21.14 -12.68 23.52
N LEU A 740 -21.79 -11.52 23.54
CA LEU A 740 -22.33 -10.93 24.79
C LEU A 740 -23.43 -11.80 25.41
N ARG A 741 -24.28 -12.46 24.60
CA ARG A 741 -25.28 -13.43 25.11
C ARG A 741 -24.62 -14.65 25.73
N ALA A 742 -23.58 -15.18 25.10
CA ALA A 742 -22.83 -16.31 25.63
C ALA A 742 -22.13 -15.94 26.93
N PHE A 743 -21.43 -14.80 26.95
CA PHE A 743 -20.80 -14.24 28.14
C PHE A 743 -21.78 -14.11 29.32
N ALA A 744 -22.95 -13.50 29.09
CA ALA A 744 -23.97 -13.32 30.13
C ALA A 744 -24.50 -14.65 30.71
N ARG A 745 -24.53 -15.72 29.92
CA ARG A 745 -24.92 -17.07 30.40
C ARG A 745 -23.82 -17.70 31.26
N LEU A 746 -22.57 -17.55 30.86
CA LEU A 746 -21.42 -18.15 31.52
C LEU A 746 -21.05 -17.41 32.82
N GLU A 747 -21.19 -16.08 32.85
CA GLU A 747 -20.78 -15.25 33.98
C GLU A 747 -21.89 -14.30 34.46
N PRO A 748 -23.00 -14.84 35.00
CA PRO A 748 -24.16 -14.04 35.41
C PRO A 748 -23.84 -13.03 36.52
N ALA A 749 -22.73 -13.21 37.25
CA ALA A 749 -22.27 -12.29 38.29
C ALA A 749 -21.93 -10.88 37.75
N TYR A 750 -21.48 -10.77 36.49
CA TYR A 750 -21.20 -9.49 35.82
C TYR A 750 -22.46 -8.82 35.25
N GLU A 751 -23.60 -9.51 35.27
CA GLU A 751 -24.85 -9.11 34.60
C GLU A 751 -25.99 -8.86 35.60
N GLN A 752 -25.72 -8.08 36.64
CA GLN A 752 -26.73 -7.65 37.61
C GLN A 752 -27.66 -6.59 36.99
N GLY A 753 -28.69 -7.05 36.30
CA GLY A 753 -29.68 -6.23 35.59
C GLY A 753 -29.84 -6.72 34.15
N ARG A 754 -31.08 -7.06 33.73
CA ARG A 754 -31.35 -7.59 32.38
C ARG A 754 -31.26 -6.47 31.33
N VAL A 755 -30.05 -6.09 30.94
CA VAL A 755 -29.81 -5.18 29.83
C VAL A 755 -29.66 -6.00 28.55
N ALA A 756 -30.33 -5.60 27.47
CA ALA A 756 -30.27 -6.33 26.21
C ALA A 756 -28.84 -6.26 25.61
N PRO A 757 -28.34 -7.34 24.98
CA PRO A 757 -27.01 -7.38 24.35
C PRO A 757 -26.75 -6.23 23.37
N ALA A 758 -27.79 -5.79 22.65
CA ALA A 758 -27.71 -4.65 21.75
C ALA A 758 -27.37 -3.34 22.47
N VAL A 759 -27.91 -3.13 23.68
CA VAL A 759 -27.61 -1.93 24.50
C VAL A 759 -26.18 -1.98 25.03
N GLN A 760 -25.72 -3.15 25.43
CA GLN A 760 -24.33 -3.35 25.88
C GLN A 760 -23.33 -3.16 24.73
N ARG A 761 -23.64 -3.67 23.53
CA ARG A 761 -22.86 -3.42 22.32
C ARG A 761 -22.73 -1.91 22.09
N GLU A 762 -23.84 -1.18 22.10
CA GLU A 762 -23.83 0.28 21.90
C GLU A 762 -23.05 1.00 23.00
N GLU A 763 -23.17 0.60 24.27
CA GLU A 763 -22.36 1.15 25.36
C GLU A 763 -20.85 0.94 25.12
N LEU A 764 -20.44 -0.28 24.74
CA LEU A 764 -19.05 -0.60 24.47
C LEU A 764 -18.51 0.21 23.28
N LEU A 765 -19.27 0.32 22.19
CA LEU A 765 -18.88 1.06 20.98
C LEU A 765 -18.78 2.57 21.20
N THR A 766 -19.59 3.11 22.11
CA THR A 766 -19.66 4.57 22.33
C THR A 766 -18.77 5.04 23.47
N ARG A 767 -18.61 4.24 24.53
CA ARG A 767 -18.02 4.69 25.80
C ARG A 767 -16.71 4.01 26.17
N SER A 768 -16.44 2.78 25.71
CA SER A 768 -15.22 2.06 26.12
C SER A 768 -13.93 2.73 25.66
N GLY A 769 -13.94 3.37 24.49
CA GLY A 769 -12.74 3.88 23.83
C GLY A 769 -11.78 2.80 23.32
N LEU A 770 -12.12 1.51 23.47
CA LEU A 770 -11.28 0.37 23.08
C LEU A 770 -11.88 -0.47 21.95
N LEU A 771 -13.21 -0.56 21.84
CA LEU A 771 -13.91 -1.19 20.72
C LEU A 771 -14.60 -0.09 19.90
N LEU A 772 -14.35 -0.05 18.59
CA LEU A 772 -14.82 1.00 17.70
C LEU A 772 -15.68 0.44 16.56
N PRO A 773 -16.71 1.17 16.12
CA PRO A 773 -17.50 0.78 14.96
C PRO A 773 -16.66 0.80 13.66
N ARG A 774 -17.05 -0.05 12.70
CA ARG A 774 -16.51 -0.23 11.35
C ARG A 774 -17.67 -0.22 10.33
N PRO A 775 -17.40 0.09 9.05
CA PRO A 775 -18.42 0.04 8.01
C PRO A 775 -19.14 -1.32 7.94
N GLY A 776 -20.40 -1.32 7.51
CA GLY A 776 -21.18 -2.55 7.34
C GLY A 776 -21.69 -3.19 8.64
N ARG A 777 -21.96 -2.39 9.68
CA ARG A 777 -22.40 -2.87 11.02
C ARG A 777 -21.41 -3.85 11.64
N ARG A 778 -20.13 -3.48 11.59
CA ARG A 778 -19.03 -4.22 12.19
C ARG A 778 -18.36 -3.39 13.27
N ALA A 779 -17.50 -4.00 14.05
CA ALA A 779 -16.62 -3.35 14.99
C ALA A 779 -15.25 -4.02 15.00
N ALA A 780 -14.26 -3.27 15.44
CA ALA A 780 -12.93 -3.77 15.70
C ALA A 780 -12.32 -3.01 16.88
N PHE A 781 -11.34 -3.62 17.52
CA PHE A 781 -10.59 -2.92 18.56
C PHE A 781 -9.86 -1.69 17.99
N TYR A 782 -9.64 -0.69 18.84
CA TYR A 782 -8.95 0.55 18.53
C TYR A 782 -7.55 0.25 17.98
N HIS A 783 -6.90 -0.78 18.53
CA HIS A 783 -5.62 -1.33 18.08
C HIS A 783 -5.64 -2.85 18.20
N LEU A 784 -5.06 -3.58 17.24
CA LEU A 784 -5.07 -5.05 17.22
C LEU A 784 -4.42 -5.64 18.48
N SER A 785 -3.33 -5.05 18.97
CA SER A 785 -2.71 -5.52 20.21
C SER A 785 -3.55 -5.33 21.48
N PHE A 786 -4.58 -4.48 21.48
CA PHE A 786 -5.57 -4.51 22.57
C PHE A 786 -6.46 -5.76 22.48
N GLN A 787 -6.85 -6.16 21.27
CA GLN A 787 -7.59 -7.41 21.04
C GLN A 787 -6.74 -8.62 21.45
N GLU A 788 -5.48 -8.69 21.01
CA GLU A 788 -4.54 -9.78 21.35
C GLU A 788 -4.35 -9.91 22.87
N PHE A 789 -4.13 -8.78 23.55
CA PHE A 789 -3.97 -8.74 25.01
C PHE A 789 -5.25 -9.19 25.73
N LEU A 790 -6.42 -8.66 25.36
CA LEU A 790 -7.69 -8.99 26.00
C LEU A 790 -8.12 -10.45 25.77
N ALA A 791 -7.80 -11.01 24.59
CA ALA A 791 -8.02 -12.43 24.31
C ALA A 791 -7.12 -13.31 25.20
N ALA A 792 -5.85 -12.94 25.37
CA ALA A 792 -4.93 -13.65 26.26
C ALA A 792 -5.39 -13.61 27.73
N GLU A 793 -5.86 -12.44 28.21
CA GLU A 793 -6.44 -12.30 29.55
C GLU A 793 -7.63 -13.23 29.76
N ARG A 794 -8.54 -13.30 28.77
CA ARG A 794 -9.69 -14.19 28.83
C ARG A 794 -9.26 -15.65 28.98
N ILE A 795 -8.38 -16.11 28.10
CA ILE A 795 -7.86 -17.50 28.09
C ILE A 795 -7.20 -17.81 29.43
N SER A 796 -6.36 -16.90 29.94
CA SER A 796 -5.68 -17.08 31.22
C SER A 796 -6.67 -17.21 32.39
N ARG A 797 -7.78 -16.48 32.36
CA ARG A 797 -8.79 -16.47 33.44
C ARG A 797 -9.72 -17.68 33.39
N THR A 798 -10.10 -18.13 32.20
CA THR A 798 -11.06 -19.24 32.02
C THR A 798 -10.41 -20.62 31.99
N SER A 799 -9.09 -20.73 31.91
CA SER A 799 -8.39 -22.01 31.90
C SER A 799 -8.21 -22.58 33.31
N GLU A 800 -8.98 -23.62 33.63
CA GLU A 800 -9.10 -24.21 34.98
C GLU A 800 -7.81 -24.86 35.50
N ASP A 801 -6.91 -25.35 34.62
CA ASP A 801 -5.65 -26.00 35.02
C ASP A 801 -4.45 -25.73 34.09
N ARG A 802 -3.32 -26.40 34.33
CA ARG A 802 -2.09 -26.29 33.53
C ARG A 802 -2.20 -26.99 32.17
N ALA A 803 -2.92 -28.11 32.09
CA ALA A 803 -3.04 -28.92 30.90
C ALA A 803 -3.88 -28.21 29.82
N ALA A 804 -4.92 -27.49 30.23
CA ALA A 804 -5.74 -26.69 29.33
C ALA A 804 -4.92 -25.61 28.61
N LEU A 805 -4.03 -24.90 29.33
CA LEU A 805 -3.16 -23.89 28.71
C LEU A 805 -2.15 -24.53 27.76
N GLU A 806 -1.54 -25.66 28.15
CA GLU A 806 -0.61 -26.40 27.28
C GLU A 806 -1.26 -26.74 25.93
N LEU A 807 -2.52 -27.20 25.94
CA LEU A 807 -3.29 -27.49 24.72
C LEU A 807 -3.49 -26.25 23.85
N VAL A 808 -3.71 -25.07 24.42
CA VAL A 808 -3.83 -23.82 23.66
C VAL A 808 -2.52 -23.50 22.94
N PHE A 809 -1.37 -23.59 23.62
CA PHE A 809 -0.06 -23.36 22.99
C PHE A 809 0.22 -24.37 21.87
N ARG A 810 -0.13 -25.64 22.06
CA ARG A 810 0.04 -26.70 21.03
C ARG A 810 -0.86 -26.48 19.83
N ALA A 811 -2.14 -26.16 20.06
CA ALA A 811 -3.13 -26.01 19.01
C ALA A 811 -2.91 -24.73 18.19
N ARG A 812 -2.54 -23.62 18.85
CA ARG A 812 -2.45 -22.29 18.22
C ARG A 812 -1.02 -21.86 17.88
N GLY A 813 0.00 -22.44 18.49
CA GLY A 813 1.41 -22.14 18.22
C GLY A 813 1.86 -22.30 16.76
N PRO A 814 1.28 -23.22 15.95
CA PRO A 814 1.55 -23.31 14.52
C PRO A 814 1.04 -22.13 13.68
N VAL A 815 0.16 -21.29 14.21
CA VAL A 815 -0.47 -20.18 13.48
C VAL A 815 0.21 -18.86 13.87
N PRO A 816 0.99 -18.22 12.96
CA PRO A 816 1.77 -17.02 13.29
C PRO A 816 0.95 -15.86 13.86
N GLU A 817 -0.31 -15.71 13.44
CA GLU A 817 -1.23 -14.66 13.89
C GLU A 817 -1.60 -14.79 15.37
N TRP A 818 -1.41 -15.97 15.97
CA TRP A 818 -1.58 -16.17 17.41
C TRP A 818 -0.35 -15.81 18.24
N ARG A 819 0.81 -15.59 17.63
CA ARG A 819 2.08 -15.32 18.35
C ARG A 819 1.93 -14.20 19.39
N PRO A 820 1.42 -13.00 19.07
CA PRO A 820 1.31 -11.93 20.07
C PRO A 820 0.42 -12.32 21.25
N THR A 821 -0.72 -12.95 20.98
CA THR A 821 -1.67 -13.43 22.01
C THR A 821 -1.04 -14.51 22.88
N LEU A 822 -0.30 -15.46 22.30
CA LEU A 822 0.39 -16.52 23.05
C LEU A 822 1.54 -15.96 23.91
N LEU A 823 2.26 -14.93 23.43
CA LEU A 823 3.27 -14.24 24.24
C LEU A 823 2.64 -13.48 25.41
N PHE A 824 1.51 -12.80 25.21
CA PHE A 824 0.75 -12.19 26.30
C PHE A 824 0.23 -13.25 27.29
N LEU A 825 -0.26 -14.38 26.79
CA LEU A 825 -0.74 -15.49 27.62
C LEU A 825 0.39 -16.12 28.45
N PHE A 826 1.57 -16.32 27.83
CA PHE A 826 2.76 -16.82 28.52
C PHE A 826 3.19 -15.84 29.61
N ALA A 827 3.26 -14.54 29.28
CA ALA A 827 3.59 -13.49 30.23
C ALA A 827 2.57 -13.39 31.38
N ALA A 828 1.26 -13.47 31.10
CA ALA A 828 0.21 -13.50 32.12
C ALA A 828 0.39 -14.69 33.07
N GLY A 829 0.66 -15.86 32.50
CA GLY A 829 0.94 -17.08 33.25
C GLY A 829 2.17 -16.93 34.14
N VAL A 830 3.31 -16.49 33.60
CA VAL A 830 4.58 -16.37 34.34
C VAL A 830 4.59 -15.22 35.35
N PHE A 831 3.93 -14.09 35.04
CA PHE A 831 4.07 -12.86 35.83
C PHE A 831 2.91 -12.58 36.79
N ASN A 832 1.68 -12.96 36.46
CA ASN A 832 0.53 -12.63 37.31
C ASN A 832 0.05 -13.77 38.21
N TYR A 833 0.13 -15.03 37.75
CA TYR A 833 -0.64 -16.11 38.42
C TYR A 833 0.04 -17.47 38.57
N ARG A 834 1.16 -17.77 37.89
CA ARG A 834 1.82 -19.09 37.93
C ARG A 834 3.34 -18.92 37.92
N SER A 835 4.02 -19.61 38.84
CA SER A 835 5.48 -19.51 39.07
C SER A 835 6.31 -19.63 37.78
N ALA A 836 7.50 -19.02 37.72
CA ALA A 836 8.48 -19.21 36.63
C ALA A 836 8.71 -20.69 36.26
N GLN A 837 8.62 -21.60 37.23
CA GLN A 837 8.68 -23.05 37.02
C GLN A 837 7.64 -23.56 36.02
N TRP A 838 6.39 -23.08 36.08
CA TRP A 838 5.33 -23.48 35.15
C TRP A 838 5.70 -23.12 33.70
N GLY A 839 6.24 -21.91 33.48
CA GLY A 839 6.67 -21.49 32.16
C GLY A 839 7.80 -22.35 31.62
N LEU A 840 8.78 -22.68 32.47
CA LEU A 840 9.89 -23.58 32.09
C LEU A 840 9.44 -25.03 31.85
N ASP A 841 8.47 -25.53 32.61
CA ASP A 841 7.86 -26.85 32.40
C ASP A 841 7.12 -26.89 31.05
N LEU A 842 6.31 -25.87 30.76
CA LEU A 842 5.61 -25.72 29.48
C LEU A 842 6.60 -25.68 28.31
N LEU A 843 7.66 -24.87 28.40
CA LEU A 843 8.67 -24.79 27.35
C LEU A 843 9.44 -26.10 27.18
N THR A 844 9.63 -26.86 28.27
CA THR A 844 10.22 -28.21 28.20
C THR A 844 9.34 -29.17 27.41
N GLN A 845 8.02 -29.14 27.66
CA GLN A 845 7.06 -29.96 26.91
C GLN A 845 6.99 -29.54 25.45
N LEU A 846 6.74 -28.25 25.16
CA LEU A 846 6.64 -27.74 23.79
C LEU A 846 7.93 -28.00 22.99
N SER A 847 9.10 -27.80 23.62
CA SER A 847 10.38 -28.10 22.97
C SER A 847 10.58 -29.59 22.69
N ALA A 848 9.94 -30.49 23.44
CA ALA A 848 10.00 -31.93 23.19
C ALA A 848 9.24 -32.34 21.92
N ASP A 849 8.24 -31.56 21.51
CA ASP A 849 7.44 -31.83 20.31
C ASP A 849 8.06 -31.28 19.02
N LEU A 850 9.09 -30.45 19.13
CA LEU A 850 9.77 -29.82 18.00
C LEU A 850 10.68 -30.83 17.28
N GLY A 851 10.10 -31.64 16.39
CA GLY A 851 10.85 -32.47 15.46
C GLY A 851 11.44 -31.64 14.29
N ARG A 852 12.66 -31.96 13.86
CA ARG A 852 13.37 -31.24 12.77
C ARG A 852 12.53 -31.04 11.51
N ALA A 853 11.88 -32.11 11.02
CA ALA A 853 11.01 -32.03 9.84
C ALA A 853 9.79 -31.11 10.06
N GLY A 854 9.22 -31.11 11.27
CA GLY A 854 8.11 -30.25 11.64
C GLY A 854 8.51 -28.78 11.69
N VAL A 855 9.67 -28.47 12.28
CA VAL A 855 10.22 -27.10 12.33
C VAL A 855 10.55 -26.58 10.93
N LYS A 856 11.07 -27.45 10.05
CA LYS A 856 11.32 -27.09 8.65
C LYS A 856 10.03 -26.76 7.89
N ALA A 857 8.98 -27.56 8.10
CA ALA A 857 7.69 -27.34 7.46
C ALA A 857 6.95 -26.12 8.02
N ASN A 858 7.02 -25.90 9.34
CA ASN A 858 6.43 -24.74 10.00
C ASN A 858 7.29 -24.32 11.22
N PRO A 859 8.06 -23.23 11.12
CA PRO A 859 8.93 -22.80 12.20
C PRO A 859 8.21 -21.98 13.29
N ALA A 860 6.92 -21.66 13.12
CA ALA A 860 6.19 -20.79 14.04
C ALA A 860 6.22 -21.28 15.52
N PRO A 861 6.01 -22.58 15.82
CA PRO A 861 6.10 -23.09 17.19
C PRO A 861 7.50 -22.96 17.79
N ALA A 862 8.55 -23.22 16.99
CA ALA A 862 9.93 -23.09 17.46
C ALA A 862 10.26 -21.64 17.78
N VAL A 863 9.86 -20.70 16.92
CA VAL A 863 10.10 -19.27 17.17
C VAL A 863 9.30 -18.77 18.37
N LEU A 864 8.08 -19.27 18.61
CA LEU A 864 7.32 -18.96 19.83
C LEU A 864 8.08 -19.43 21.10
N VAL A 865 8.61 -20.66 21.09
CA VAL A 865 9.44 -21.17 22.20
C VAL A 865 10.70 -20.30 22.39
N ALA A 866 11.34 -19.86 21.31
CA ALA A 866 12.51 -18.98 21.37
C ALA A 866 12.20 -17.63 22.05
N GLU A 867 11.08 -17.01 21.69
CA GLU A 867 10.64 -15.73 22.27
C GLU A 867 10.23 -15.89 23.74
N CYS A 868 9.54 -16.97 24.10
CA CYS A 868 9.21 -17.27 25.50
C CYS A 868 10.47 -17.55 26.35
N LEU A 869 11.46 -18.28 25.80
CA LEU A 869 12.76 -18.47 26.45
C LEU A 869 13.48 -17.14 26.64
N ASP A 870 13.41 -16.24 25.65
CA ASP A 870 13.99 -14.92 25.76
C ASP A 870 13.35 -14.09 26.88
N LEU A 871 12.03 -14.18 27.04
CA LEU A 871 11.33 -13.56 28.18
C LEU A 871 11.83 -14.13 29.52
N CYS A 872 12.05 -15.44 29.62
CA CYS A 872 12.60 -16.05 30.83
C CYS A 872 14.03 -15.59 31.13
N LEU A 873 14.90 -15.59 30.11
CA LEU A 873 16.30 -15.16 30.24
C LEU A 873 16.41 -13.68 30.59
N ALA A 874 15.59 -12.83 29.97
CA ALA A 874 15.54 -11.40 30.26
C ALA A 874 15.13 -11.09 31.72
N LYS A 875 14.39 -12.00 32.37
CA LYS A 875 14.02 -11.91 33.79
C LYS A 875 15.01 -12.61 34.73
N GLY A 876 16.09 -13.19 34.19
CA GLY A 876 17.12 -13.88 34.96
C GLY A 876 16.71 -15.27 35.46
N TYR A 877 15.68 -15.88 34.87
CA TYR A 877 15.30 -17.25 35.24
C TYR A 877 16.30 -18.27 34.68
N ALA A 878 16.72 -19.21 35.53
CA ALA A 878 17.64 -20.27 35.14
C ALA A 878 16.92 -21.30 34.25
N VAL A 879 17.33 -21.39 32.98
CA VAL A 879 16.80 -22.36 32.03
C VAL A 879 17.40 -23.75 32.32
N PRO A 880 16.59 -24.81 32.48
CA PRO A 880 17.10 -26.17 32.72
C PRO A 880 18.04 -26.64 31.60
N ALA A 881 19.16 -27.27 31.97
CA ALA A 881 20.19 -27.71 31.00
C ALA A 881 19.65 -28.65 29.91
N GLY A 882 18.69 -29.52 30.24
CA GLY A 882 18.04 -30.40 29.27
C GLY A 882 17.20 -29.65 28.23
N LEU A 883 16.48 -28.60 28.65
CA LEU A 883 15.71 -27.72 27.75
C LEU A 883 16.68 -26.90 26.88
N ALA A 884 17.67 -26.24 27.48
CA ALA A 884 18.66 -25.46 26.76
C ALA A 884 19.42 -26.31 25.72
N GLY A 885 19.85 -27.53 26.08
CA GLY A 885 20.52 -28.45 25.17
C GLY A 885 19.66 -28.84 23.97
N ARG A 886 18.41 -29.25 24.22
CA ARG A 886 17.47 -29.64 23.16
C ARG A 886 17.18 -28.47 22.23
N PHE A 887 16.85 -27.31 22.77
CA PHE A 887 16.44 -26.17 21.97
C PHE A 887 17.59 -25.57 21.17
N ARG A 888 18.84 -25.62 21.69
CA ARG A 888 20.04 -25.30 20.89
C ARG A 888 20.17 -26.17 19.65
N GLN A 889 19.95 -27.49 19.79
CA GLN A 889 19.97 -28.39 18.65
C GLN A 889 18.88 -28.04 17.63
N THR A 890 17.65 -27.75 18.10
CA THR A 890 16.55 -27.29 17.23
C THR A 890 16.92 -26.02 16.45
N CYS A 891 17.58 -25.05 17.08
CA CYS A 891 18.03 -23.82 16.41
C CYS A 891 19.09 -24.10 15.34
N LEU A 892 20.07 -24.95 15.65
CA LEU A 892 21.13 -25.35 14.70
C LEU A 892 20.57 -26.11 13.50
N ASP A 893 19.66 -27.06 13.74
CA ASP A 893 18.99 -27.81 12.67
C ASP A 893 18.17 -26.88 11.78
N ALA A 894 17.45 -25.92 12.36
CA ALA A 894 16.66 -24.94 11.63
C ALA A 894 17.50 -23.99 10.76
N ILE A 895 18.67 -23.57 11.26
CA ILE A 895 19.63 -22.78 10.48
C ILE A 895 20.15 -23.63 9.32
N ALA A 896 20.57 -24.87 9.58
CA ALA A 896 21.10 -25.78 8.57
C ALA A 896 20.07 -26.18 7.50
N ASP A 897 18.79 -26.29 7.87
CA ASP A 897 17.69 -26.59 6.96
C ASP A 897 17.19 -25.38 6.16
N GLU A 898 17.77 -24.21 6.41
CA GLU A 898 17.47 -22.95 5.73
C GLU A 898 15.98 -22.58 5.76
N ILE A 899 15.37 -22.65 6.95
CA ILE A 899 13.99 -22.18 7.14
C ILE A 899 13.86 -20.69 6.79
N ALA A 900 12.62 -20.18 6.77
CA ALA A 900 12.34 -18.79 6.48
C ALA A 900 13.25 -17.81 7.25
N ILE A 901 13.78 -16.80 6.55
CA ILE A 901 14.78 -15.83 7.02
C ILE A 901 14.41 -15.20 8.39
N PRO A 902 13.18 -14.68 8.60
CA PRO A 902 12.80 -14.12 9.91
C PRO A 902 12.85 -15.13 11.05
N ALA A 903 12.50 -16.39 10.78
CA ALA A 903 12.56 -17.44 11.77
C ALA A 903 14.02 -17.84 12.09
N ARG A 904 14.90 -17.90 11.09
CA ARG A 904 16.35 -18.11 11.30
C ARG A 904 16.96 -17.06 12.21
N GLN A 905 16.58 -15.79 12.03
CA GLN A 905 17.03 -14.69 12.89
C GLN A 905 16.61 -14.91 14.34
N ALA A 906 15.31 -15.13 14.58
CA ALA A 906 14.79 -15.30 15.93
C ALA A 906 15.40 -16.51 16.66
N LEU A 907 15.50 -17.66 15.98
CA LEU A 907 16.12 -18.86 16.53
C LEU A 907 17.64 -18.66 16.76
N GLY A 908 18.33 -18.00 15.84
CA GLY A 908 19.76 -17.72 15.97
C GLY A 908 20.08 -16.78 17.13
N LEU A 909 19.25 -15.76 17.39
CA LEU A 909 19.41 -14.86 18.53
C LEU A 909 19.21 -15.62 19.85
N CYS A 910 18.20 -16.49 19.92
CA CYS A 910 17.96 -17.33 21.09
C CYS A 910 19.11 -18.33 21.30
N LEU A 911 19.62 -18.95 20.24
CA LEU A 911 20.81 -19.81 20.27
C LEU A 911 22.02 -19.10 20.91
N GLY A 912 22.26 -17.84 20.53
CA GLY A 912 23.33 -17.03 21.11
C GLY A 912 23.19 -16.84 22.62
N ARG A 913 21.97 -16.57 23.09
CA ARG A 913 21.66 -16.35 24.50
C ARG A 913 21.70 -17.64 25.34
N LEU A 914 21.39 -18.79 24.73
CA LEU A 914 21.54 -20.12 25.35
C LEU A 914 22.98 -20.65 25.29
N GLY A 915 23.86 -19.99 24.54
CA GLY A 915 25.24 -20.39 24.28
C GLY A 915 25.37 -21.15 22.97
N ASP A 916 25.80 -20.44 21.92
CA ASP A 916 26.00 -20.98 20.57
C ASP A 916 27.30 -21.81 20.51
N PRO A 917 27.23 -23.14 20.29
CA PRO A 917 28.41 -24.01 20.32
C PRO A 917 29.34 -23.81 19.10
N ARG A 918 28.92 -23.04 18.09
CA ARG A 918 29.74 -22.73 16.91
C ARG A 918 30.78 -21.64 17.22
N ILE A 919 30.58 -20.88 18.31
CA ILE A 919 31.41 -19.73 18.67
C ILE A 919 32.44 -20.18 19.71
N LEU A 920 33.70 -20.19 19.30
CA LEU A 920 34.85 -20.53 20.14
C LEU A 920 35.57 -19.27 20.62
N ASP A 921 36.40 -19.37 21.66
CA ASP A 921 37.25 -18.28 22.12
C ASP A 921 38.22 -17.86 20.99
N LEU A 922 38.45 -16.56 20.81
CA LEU A 922 39.35 -16.06 19.75
C LEU A 922 40.81 -16.52 19.91
N ARG A 923 41.21 -16.97 21.09
CA ARG A 923 42.56 -17.51 21.34
C ARG A 923 42.67 -18.99 20.94
N ASP A 924 41.53 -19.67 20.76
CA ASP A 924 41.48 -21.06 20.29
C ASP A 924 41.79 -21.12 18.78
N PRO A 925 42.83 -21.87 18.35
CA PRO A 925 43.12 -22.07 16.94
C PRO A 925 41.94 -22.66 16.14
N ALA A 926 41.04 -23.43 16.75
CA ALA A 926 39.88 -24.02 16.09
C ALA A 926 38.82 -22.98 15.67
N ALA A 927 38.91 -21.73 16.17
CA ALA A 927 38.07 -20.62 15.72
C ALA A 927 38.42 -20.12 14.30
N TYR A 928 39.55 -20.57 13.73
CA TYR A 928 40.09 -20.08 12.48
C TYR A 928 40.12 -21.16 11.38
N VAL A 929 40.16 -20.71 10.13
CA VAL A 929 40.24 -21.51 8.91
C VAL A 929 41.53 -21.13 8.17
N GLU A 930 42.27 -22.13 7.70
CA GLU A 930 43.50 -21.90 6.93
C GLU A 930 43.20 -21.43 5.50
N VAL A 931 43.84 -20.33 5.11
CA VAL A 931 43.92 -19.83 3.73
C VAL A 931 45.31 -20.19 3.19
N PRO A 932 45.41 -21.09 2.18
CA PRO A 932 46.70 -21.52 1.66
C PRO A 932 47.51 -20.40 1.01
N ALA A 933 48.84 -20.54 1.01
CA ALA A 933 49.69 -19.73 0.14
C ALA A 933 49.38 -20.03 -1.34
N GLY A 934 49.42 -19.02 -2.19
CA GLY A 934 49.06 -19.16 -3.60
C GLY A 934 48.89 -17.83 -4.33
N GLU A 935 48.48 -17.90 -5.59
CA GLU A 935 48.06 -16.73 -6.37
C GLU A 935 46.54 -16.61 -6.34
N TYR A 936 46.05 -15.38 -6.11
CA TYR A 936 44.63 -15.08 -5.97
C TYR A 936 44.27 -13.84 -6.80
N PRO A 937 43.08 -13.82 -7.43
CA PRO A 937 42.54 -12.62 -8.04
C PRO A 937 42.29 -11.51 -7.00
N TYR A 938 42.54 -10.26 -7.40
CA TYR A 938 42.47 -9.09 -6.54
C TYR A 938 41.99 -7.84 -7.31
N GLY A 939 41.00 -7.16 -6.72
CA GLY A 939 40.38 -5.95 -7.22
C GLY A 939 39.45 -6.20 -8.42
N LYS A 940 38.61 -5.20 -8.74
CA LYS A 940 37.60 -5.28 -9.83
C LYS A 940 38.17 -5.62 -11.21
N LYS A 941 39.44 -5.28 -11.46
CA LYS A 941 40.14 -5.57 -12.73
C LYS A 941 40.80 -6.96 -12.77
N GLY A 942 40.69 -7.75 -11.68
CA GLY A 942 41.18 -9.14 -11.63
C GLY A 942 42.70 -9.29 -11.68
N LYS A 943 43.47 -8.44 -11.01
CA LYS A 943 44.94 -8.60 -10.93
C LYS A 943 45.29 -9.84 -10.10
N GLN A 944 46.35 -10.56 -10.45
CA GLN A 944 46.84 -11.65 -9.58
C GLN A 944 47.73 -11.07 -8.46
N VAL A 945 47.46 -11.48 -7.22
CA VAL A 945 48.28 -11.16 -6.04
C VAL A 945 48.73 -12.46 -5.38
N ARG A 946 50.01 -12.52 -5.03
CA ARG A 946 50.60 -13.67 -4.34
C ARG A 946 50.45 -13.54 -2.82
N VAL A 947 49.77 -14.49 -2.20
CA VAL A 947 49.81 -14.75 -0.76
C VAL A 947 51.00 -15.66 -0.49
N ALA A 948 52.06 -15.11 0.12
CA ALA A 948 53.36 -15.79 0.24
C ALA A 948 53.39 -16.90 1.29
N THR A 949 52.64 -16.76 2.38
CA THR A 949 52.57 -17.71 3.49
C THR A 949 51.12 -18.00 3.84
N PRO A 950 50.76 -19.24 4.17
CA PRO A 950 49.41 -19.54 4.64
C PRO A 950 49.13 -18.76 5.94
N PHE A 951 47.87 -18.41 6.13
CA PHE A 951 47.39 -17.71 7.33
C PHE A 951 46.05 -18.28 7.77
N LEU A 952 45.70 -18.06 9.03
CA LEU A 952 44.44 -18.49 9.62
C LEU A 952 43.50 -17.29 9.70
N LEU A 953 42.34 -17.33 9.05
CA LEU A 953 41.29 -16.30 9.15
C LEU A 953 40.15 -16.83 10.03
N ALA A 954 39.65 -16.03 10.97
CA ALA A 954 38.54 -16.45 11.83
C ALA A 954 37.31 -16.84 10.98
N ARG A 955 36.64 -17.95 11.34
CA ARG A 955 35.51 -18.49 10.54
C ARG A 955 34.36 -17.49 10.39
N TYR A 956 34.10 -16.72 11.45
CA TYR A 956 33.07 -15.69 11.54
C TYR A 956 33.69 -14.33 11.87
N PRO A 957 33.00 -13.20 11.60
CA PRO A 957 33.35 -11.92 12.20
C PRO A 957 33.39 -12.06 13.72
N THR A 958 34.23 -11.27 14.39
CA THR A 958 34.32 -11.30 15.85
C THR A 958 32.95 -11.00 16.47
N THR A 959 32.45 -11.88 17.31
CA THR A 959 31.12 -11.73 17.91
C THR A 959 31.14 -10.91 19.19
N ASN A 960 29.98 -10.43 19.65
CA ASN A 960 29.86 -9.76 20.95
C ASN A 960 30.32 -10.64 22.10
N GLY A 961 30.02 -11.94 22.08
CA GLY A 961 30.47 -12.89 23.12
C GLY A 961 32.00 -12.99 23.18
N GLN A 962 32.65 -13.04 22.02
CA GLN A 962 34.12 -13.03 21.94
C GLN A 962 34.72 -11.69 22.37
N TYR A 963 34.10 -10.58 21.96
CA TYR A 963 34.54 -9.24 22.34
C TYR A 963 34.34 -8.96 23.84
N ARG A 964 33.29 -9.53 24.44
CA ARG A 964 33.05 -9.46 25.90
C ARG A 964 34.23 -10.04 26.67
N ALA A 965 34.76 -11.19 26.23
CA ALA A 965 35.92 -11.81 26.87
C ALA A 965 37.17 -10.89 26.83
N PHE A 966 37.38 -10.15 25.74
CA PHE A 966 38.42 -9.12 25.66
C PHE A 966 38.21 -8.01 26.70
N MET A 967 36.97 -7.52 26.84
CA MET A 967 36.66 -6.47 27.81
C MET A 967 36.79 -6.93 29.26
N GLU A 968 36.30 -8.13 29.56
CA GLU A 968 36.38 -8.76 30.89
C GLU A 968 37.83 -9.05 31.31
N ASP A 969 38.73 -9.32 30.35
CA ASP A 969 40.17 -9.48 30.57
C ASP A 969 40.94 -8.14 30.58
N GLY A 970 40.24 -7.03 30.83
CA GLY A 970 40.84 -5.70 30.97
C GLY A 970 41.30 -5.08 29.65
N GLY A 971 40.70 -5.45 28.52
CA GLY A 971 41.11 -5.03 27.17
C GLY A 971 41.27 -3.51 26.97
N TYR A 972 40.38 -2.72 27.58
CA TYR A 972 40.43 -1.24 27.53
C TYR A 972 41.39 -0.63 28.58
N ALA A 973 41.80 -1.38 29.59
CA ALA A 973 42.69 -0.90 30.65
C ALA A 973 44.15 -1.29 30.40
N ASN A 974 44.40 -2.35 29.62
CA ASN A 974 45.73 -2.88 29.40
C ASN A 974 46.41 -2.27 28.16
N ARG A 975 47.39 -1.39 28.40
CA ARG A 975 48.20 -0.70 27.39
C ARG A 975 48.90 -1.64 26.40
N ASP A 976 49.25 -2.85 26.81
CA ASP A 976 50.05 -3.78 26.00
C ASP A 976 49.33 -4.22 24.73
N TRP A 977 47.99 -4.19 24.72
CA TRP A 977 47.16 -4.54 23.57
C TRP A 977 47.08 -3.44 22.52
N TRP A 978 47.38 -2.19 22.88
CA TRP A 978 47.20 -1.03 22.01
C TRP A 978 48.52 -0.59 21.38
N PHE A 979 48.45 -0.08 20.16
CA PHE A 979 49.54 0.72 19.59
C PHE A 979 49.48 2.14 20.14
N ASP A 980 50.57 2.90 20.03
CA ASP A 980 50.70 4.23 20.62
C ASP A 980 49.58 5.19 20.16
N GLU A 981 49.26 5.16 18.86
CA GLU A 981 48.20 5.96 18.25
C GLU A 981 46.82 5.55 18.76
N GLY A 982 46.56 4.25 18.84
CA GLY A 982 45.29 3.71 19.34
C GLY A 982 45.09 3.98 20.83
N TRP A 983 46.15 3.90 21.63
CA TRP A 983 46.11 4.27 23.04
C TRP A 983 45.88 5.77 23.23
N GLY A 984 46.55 6.61 22.43
CA GLY A 984 46.32 8.05 22.42
C GLY A 984 44.87 8.39 22.08
N TRP A 985 44.30 7.75 21.05
CA TRP A 985 42.89 7.86 20.71
C TRP A 985 41.97 7.43 21.86
N LEU A 986 42.24 6.28 22.48
CA LEU A 986 41.45 5.77 23.60
C LEU A 986 41.44 6.74 24.79
N GLN A 987 42.61 7.29 25.15
CA GLN A 987 42.74 8.27 26.23
C GLN A 987 42.01 9.58 25.92
N GLN A 988 42.00 9.99 24.65
CA GLN A 988 41.29 11.18 24.20
C GLN A 988 39.77 11.01 24.23
N GLU A 989 39.26 9.88 23.72
CA GLU A 989 37.82 9.66 23.58
C GLU A 989 37.18 9.11 24.86
N GLY A 990 37.95 8.49 25.76
CA GLY A 990 37.47 7.96 27.03
C GLY A 990 36.47 6.80 26.90
N VAL A 991 36.52 6.05 25.79
CA VAL A 991 35.60 4.94 25.53
C VAL A 991 35.96 3.69 26.34
N THR A 992 34.96 2.94 26.79
CA THR A 992 35.16 1.72 27.61
C THR A 992 34.45 0.48 27.07
N GLU A 993 33.56 0.65 26.09
CA GLU A 993 32.77 -0.42 25.45
C GLU A 993 32.31 0.04 24.05
N PRO A 994 31.97 -0.89 23.13
CA PRO A 994 31.44 -0.61 21.79
C PRO A 994 30.26 0.37 21.80
N ARG A 995 30.14 1.21 20.77
CA ARG A 995 29.13 2.29 20.73
C ARG A 995 27.68 1.79 20.91
N PHE A 996 27.37 0.59 20.41
CA PHE A 996 26.04 -0.01 20.44
C PHE A 996 25.91 -1.17 21.44
N TRP A 997 26.82 -1.27 22.40
CA TRP A 997 26.90 -2.42 23.31
C TRP A 997 25.62 -2.67 24.13
N GLN A 998 24.92 -1.60 24.52
CA GLN A 998 23.68 -1.69 25.31
C GLN A 998 22.42 -1.87 24.46
N ASP A 999 22.52 -1.77 23.14
CA ASP A 999 21.38 -1.86 22.22
C ASP A 999 21.12 -3.33 21.84
N ARG A 1000 19.91 -3.82 22.14
CA ARG A 1000 19.51 -5.22 21.96
C ARG A 1000 19.49 -5.68 20.51
N ARG A 1001 19.44 -4.74 19.56
CA ARG A 1001 19.51 -5.04 18.12
C ARG A 1001 20.90 -5.52 17.70
N TRP A 1002 21.94 -5.18 18.46
CA TRP A 1002 23.34 -5.40 18.07
C TRP A 1002 24.15 -6.24 19.06
N ASN A 1003 23.60 -6.59 20.23
CA ASN A 1003 24.40 -7.08 21.37
C ASN A 1003 24.22 -8.56 21.70
N ALA A 1004 23.52 -9.35 20.88
CA ALA A 1004 23.40 -10.78 21.15
C ALA A 1004 24.79 -11.45 21.07
N PRO A 1005 25.08 -12.46 21.92
CA PRO A 1005 26.44 -13.02 22.05
C PRO A 1005 27.05 -13.57 20.74
N ASN A 1006 26.22 -14.02 19.80
CA ASN A 1006 26.65 -14.56 18.51
C ASN A 1006 26.39 -13.61 17.32
N GLN A 1007 25.99 -12.35 17.55
CA GLN A 1007 26.05 -11.32 16.52
C GLN A 1007 27.49 -10.77 16.40
N PRO A 1008 27.91 -10.30 15.22
CA PRO A 1008 29.13 -9.51 15.08
C PRO A 1008 29.14 -8.33 16.04
N VAL A 1009 30.30 -8.06 16.65
CA VAL A 1009 30.49 -6.79 17.36
C VAL A 1009 30.57 -5.65 16.36
N VAL A 1010 29.78 -4.60 16.60
CA VAL A 1010 29.72 -3.40 15.76
C VAL A 1010 29.86 -2.12 16.58
N GLY A 1011 30.09 -0.99 15.90
CA GLY A 1011 30.36 0.27 16.59
C GLY A 1011 31.73 0.29 17.27
N VAL A 1012 32.69 -0.42 16.68
CA VAL A 1012 34.09 -0.47 17.11
C VAL A 1012 34.97 0.24 16.08
N SER A 1013 35.91 1.03 16.59
CA SER A 1013 36.95 1.69 15.80
C SER A 1013 37.98 0.69 15.28
N PHE A 1014 38.78 1.13 14.32
CA PHE A 1014 39.93 0.38 13.84
C PHE A 1014 40.91 0.05 14.97
N TRP A 1015 41.12 0.98 15.90
CA TRP A 1015 42.04 0.82 17.04
C TRP A 1015 41.54 -0.22 18.05
N GLU A 1016 40.25 -0.18 18.39
CA GLU A 1016 39.60 -1.19 19.24
C GLU A 1016 39.69 -2.59 18.61
N ALA A 1017 39.42 -2.69 17.30
CA ALA A 1017 39.51 -3.94 16.56
C ALA A 1017 40.94 -4.51 16.54
N GLN A 1018 41.95 -3.65 16.31
CA GLN A 1018 43.36 -4.02 16.32
C GLN A 1018 43.82 -4.49 17.71
N ALA A 1019 43.41 -3.79 18.79
CA ALA A 1019 43.74 -4.17 20.15
C ALA A 1019 43.15 -5.54 20.54
N CYS A 1020 41.88 -5.79 20.18
CA CYS A 1020 41.23 -7.08 20.39
C CYS A 1020 41.93 -8.22 19.63
N CYS A 1021 42.30 -7.99 18.35
CA CYS A 1021 43.08 -8.98 17.60
C CYS A 1021 44.44 -9.26 18.25
N ARG A 1022 45.14 -8.26 18.79
CA ARG A 1022 46.42 -8.46 19.50
C ARG A 1022 46.25 -9.26 20.78
N TRP A 1023 45.22 -8.95 21.58
CA TRP A 1023 44.85 -9.73 22.76
C TRP A 1023 44.57 -11.21 22.41
N ALA A 1024 43.92 -11.46 21.27
CA ALA A 1024 43.67 -12.81 20.76
C ALA A 1024 44.94 -13.52 20.21
N GLY A 1025 46.11 -12.87 20.22
CA GLY A 1025 47.35 -13.41 19.66
C GLY A 1025 47.41 -13.36 18.14
N GLY A 1026 46.70 -12.41 17.53
CA GLY A 1026 46.60 -12.20 16.08
C GLY A 1026 46.70 -10.73 15.66
N ARG A 1027 46.13 -10.42 14.50
CA ARG A 1027 46.05 -9.08 13.91
C ARG A 1027 44.82 -8.95 13.01
N LEU A 1028 44.52 -7.73 12.56
CA LEU A 1028 43.55 -7.52 11.49
C LEU A 1028 44.08 -8.08 10.15
N PRO A 1029 43.20 -8.53 9.24
CA PRO A 1029 43.59 -8.98 7.91
C PRO A 1029 44.16 -7.83 7.10
N LYS A 1030 45.11 -8.13 6.21
CA LYS A 1030 45.39 -7.23 5.10
C LYS A 1030 44.23 -7.31 4.09
N GLU A 1031 43.95 -6.23 3.39
CA GLU A 1031 42.91 -6.14 2.37
C GLU A 1031 43.04 -7.28 1.34
N ARG A 1032 44.27 -7.55 0.90
CA ARG A 1032 44.57 -8.64 -0.05
C ARG A 1032 44.34 -10.03 0.54
N GLU A 1033 44.55 -10.21 1.84
CA GLU A 1033 44.32 -11.49 2.53
C GLU A 1033 42.82 -11.74 2.68
N TRP A 1034 42.07 -10.69 3.03
CA TRP A 1034 40.62 -10.73 3.11
C TRP A 1034 40.00 -11.09 1.75
N GLU A 1035 40.42 -10.41 0.66
CA GLU A 1035 39.89 -10.69 -0.67
C GLU A 1035 40.30 -12.08 -1.18
N ALA A 1036 41.52 -12.52 -0.91
CA ALA A 1036 41.95 -13.89 -1.23
C ALA A 1036 41.07 -14.94 -0.53
N ALA A 1037 40.76 -14.72 0.75
CA ALA A 1037 39.87 -15.59 1.51
C ALA A 1037 38.45 -15.57 0.97
N ALA A 1038 37.92 -14.41 0.58
CA ALA A 1038 36.58 -14.27 0.02
C ALA A 1038 36.45 -14.90 -1.37
N ARG A 1039 37.34 -14.58 -2.30
CA ARG A 1039 37.24 -15.03 -3.70
C ARG A 1039 37.64 -16.49 -3.90
N GLY A 1040 38.56 -17.00 -3.07
CA GLY A 1040 39.26 -18.25 -3.34
C GLY A 1040 40.15 -18.18 -4.59
N PRO A 1041 40.93 -19.23 -4.88
CA PRO A 1041 41.76 -19.31 -6.09
C PRO A 1041 40.92 -19.32 -7.38
N GLU A 1042 39.65 -19.74 -7.30
CA GLU A 1042 38.70 -19.74 -8.41
C GLU A 1042 38.25 -18.32 -8.81
N GLY A 1043 38.50 -17.32 -7.96
CA GLY A 1043 38.26 -15.93 -8.29
C GLY A 1043 36.80 -15.53 -8.27
N HIS A 1044 35.98 -16.13 -7.41
CA HIS A 1044 34.55 -15.87 -7.35
C HIS A 1044 34.23 -14.39 -7.10
N GLU A 1045 33.13 -13.92 -7.69
CA GLU A 1045 32.63 -12.56 -7.47
C GLU A 1045 32.04 -12.41 -6.07
N TYR A 1046 31.22 -13.38 -5.64
CA TYR A 1046 30.70 -13.51 -4.29
C TYR A 1046 31.39 -14.68 -3.58
N PRO A 1047 31.50 -14.68 -2.23
CA PRO A 1047 32.23 -15.73 -1.52
C PRO A 1047 31.77 -17.17 -1.81
N TRP A 1048 30.47 -17.37 -2.00
CA TRP A 1048 29.85 -18.67 -2.31
C TRP A 1048 29.95 -19.08 -3.79
N GLY A 1049 30.44 -18.21 -4.67
CA GLY A 1049 30.42 -18.43 -6.13
C GLY A 1049 29.06 -18.18 -6.77
N GLY A 1050 28.94 -18.48 -8.07
CA GLY A 1050 27.67 -18.32 -8.81
C GLY A 1050 27.16 -16.88 -8.95
N GLU A 1051 25.88 -16.75 -9.26
CA GLU A 1051 25.18 -15.46 -9.36
C GLU A 1051 24.56 -15.06 -8.01
N TRP A 1052 24.15 -13.79 -7.91
CA TRP A 1052 23.45 -13.28 -6.74
C TRP A 1052 22.06 -13.91 -6.60
N GLU A 1053 21.68 -14.31 -5.39
CA GLU A 1053 20.33 -14.73 -5.02
C GLU A 1053 19.97 -14.10 -3.67
N ASP A 1054 18.78 -13.51 -3.59
CA ASP A 1054 18.30 -12.91 -2.34
C ASP A 1054 18.17 -13.98 -1.24
N GLY A 1055 18.62 -13.63 -0.03
CA GLY A 1055 18.57 -14.54 1.10
C GLY A 1055 19.76 -15.49 1.26
N ILE A 1056 20.82 -15.35 0.45
CA ILE A 1056 22.10 -16.05 0.68
C ILE A 1056 22.95 -15.38 1.78
N CYS A 1057 22.79 -14.09 2.05
CA CYS A 1057 23.48 -13.40 3.15
C CYS A 1057 22.60 -12.33 3.80
N ASN A 1058 23.06 -11.74 4.91
CA ASN A 1058 22.39 -10.59 5.51
C ASN A 1058 22.68 -9.32 4.70
N SER A 1059 21.78 -8.97 3.78
CA SER A 1059 21.83 -7.79 2.90
C SER A 1059 20.58 -6.94 3.05
N ALA A 1060 20.49 -5.82 2.32
CA ALA A 1060 19.29 -4.98 2.32
C ALA A 1060 18.01 -5.77 1.99
N ALA A 1061 18.12 -6.76 1.08
CA ALA A 1061 17.03 -7.65 0.69
C ALA A 1061 16.58 -8.60 1.81
N ALA A 1062 17.45 -8.93 2.77
CA ALA A 1062 17.09 -9.75 3.93
C ALA A 1062 16.16 -9.01 4.90
N GLY A 1063 16.13 -7.67 4.86
CA GLY A 1063 15.12 -6.84 5.52
C GLY A 1063 15.21 -6.78 7.06
N PHE A 1064 16.30 -7.24 7.67
CA PHE A 1064 16.45 -7.22 9.13
C PHE A 1064 16.68 -5.83 9.72
N GLY A 1065 17.33 -4.93 8.97
CA GLY A 1065 17.73 -3.61 9.47
C GLY A 1065 18.78 -3.65 10.59
N ALA A 1066 19.38 -4.83 10.86
CA ALA A 1066 20.45 -5.02 11.82
C ALA A 1066 21.34 -6.23 11.46
N THR A 1067 22.43 -6.43 12.21
CA THR A 1067 23.26 -7.63 12.08
C THR A 1067 22.50 -8.90 12.43
N SER A 1068 22.79 -10.01 11.76
CA SER A 1068 22.28 -11.33 12.09
C SER A 1068 23.29 -12.08 12.96
N PRO A 1069 22.85 -13.06 13.76
CA PRO A 1069 23.74 -14.07 14.30
C PRO A 1069 24.65 -14.64 13.21
N VAL A 1070 25.91 -14.88 13.54
CA VAL A 1070 26.87 -15.40 12.57
C VAL A 1070 26.49 -16.83 12.16
N GLY A 1071 26.76 -17.16 10.90
CA GLY A 1071 26.42 -18.45 10.29
C GLY A 1071 24.92 -18.71 10.21
N SER A 1072 24.07 -17.67 10.24
CA SER A 1072 22.62 -17.80 9.98
C SER A 1072 22.31 -18.12 8.51
N PHE A 1073 23.30 -17.97 7.62
CA PHE A 1073 23.19 -18.19 6.19
C PHE A 1073 24.19 -19.25 5.72
N PRO A 1074 23.85 -20.55 5.80
CA PRO A 1074 24.77 -21.63 5.44
C PRO A 1074 25.30 -21.54 4.01
N ARG A 1075 24.48 -21.06 3.07
CA ARG A 1075 24.88 -20.85 1.67
C ARG A 1075 25.82 -19.66 1.44
N SER A 1076 25.99 -18.76 2.42
CA SER A 1076 26.99 -17.69 2.35
C SER A 1076 28.43 -18.21 2.44
N ARG A 1077 28.60 -19.46 2.88
CA ARG A 1077 29.88 -20.10 3.12
C ARG A 1077 30.73 -20.11 1.86
N GLN A 1078 31.99 -19.70 2.01
CA GLN A 1078 32.97 -19.75 0.95
C GLN A 1078 33.14 -21.20 0.46
N ALA A 1079 32.98 -21.41 -0.85
CA ALA A 1079 32.75 -22.73 -1.44
C ALA A 1079 33.83 -23.78 -1.14
N ARG A 1080 35.08 -23.35 -0.95
CA ARG A 1080 36.26 -24.23 -0.77
C ARG A 1080 36.82 -24.24 0.64
N LEU A 1081 36.91 -23.07 1.27
CA LEU A 1081 37.54 -22.88 2.58
C LEU A 1081 36.54 -23.00 3.73
N GLY A 1082 35.26 -22.75 3.47
CA GLY A 1082 34.24 -22.85 4.52
C GLY A 1082 34.15 -21.65 5.45
N ILE A 1083 34.71 -20.50 5.07
CA ILE A 1083 34.65 -19.25 5.83
C ILE A 1083 33.28 -18.62 5.59
N GLU A 1084 32.63 -18.11 6.64
CA GLU A 1084 31.24 -17.66 6.59
C GLU A 1084 31.11 -16.15 6.86
N ASP A 1085 29.98 -15.58 6.43
CA ASP A 1085 29.62 -14.16 6.56
C ASP A 1085 30.69 -13.21 5.99
N LEU A 1086 31.31 -13.57 4.86
CA LEU A 1086 32.26 -12.72 4.14
C LEU A 1086 31.58 -11.68 3.24
N ALA A 1087 30.26 -11.77 3.06
CA ALA A 1087 29.48 -10.74 2.41
C ALA A 1087 28.24 -10.43 3.26
N GLY A 1088 27.98 -9.13 3.43
CA GLY A 1088 26.88 -8.63 4.23
C GLY A 1088 27.15 -8.70 5.73
N ASN A 1089 26.09 -8.60 6.52
CA ASN A 1089 26.13 -8.50 7.97
C ASN A 1089 26.84 -7.22 8.47
N CYS A 1090 28.17 -7.12 8.40
CA CYS A 1090 28.92 -5.92 8.73
C CYS A 1090 30.16 -5.76 7.84
N TRP A 1091 30.54 -4.51 7.59
CA TRP A 1091 31.86 -4.18 7.05
C TRP A 1091 32.96 -4.64 8.00
N GLU A 1092 34.06 -5.15 7.44
CA GLU A 1092 35.20 -5.64 8.23
C GLU A 1092 36.45 -4.76 8.04
N TRP A 1093 37.03 -4.30 9.14
CA TRP A 1093 38.30 -3.57 9.17
C TRP A 1093 39.47 -4.37 8.57
N CYS A 1094 40.20 -3.74 7.65
CA CYS A 1094 41.47 -4.24 7.11
C CYS A 1094 42.64 -3.31 7.49
N ASP A 1095 43.82 -3.89 7.72
CA ASP A 1095 45.04 -3.19 8.13
C ASP A 1095 45.82 -2.62 6.92
N ASP A 1096 45.10 -1.88 6.08
CA ASP A 1096 45.62 -1.18 4.90
C ASP A 1096 45.01 0.23 4.81
N PHE A 1097 45.85 1.22 4.55
CA PHE A 1097 45.40 2.55 4.18
C PHE A 1097 44.67 2.51 2.83
N TYR A 1098 43.62 3.29 2.69
CA TYR A 1098 42.91 3.39 1.42
C TYR A 1098 43.81 4.04 0.36
N ALA A 1099 43.90 3.43 -0.83
CA ALA A 1099 44.78 3.91 -1.88
C ALA A 1099 44.45 5.36 -2.31
N GLY A 1100 45.47 6.17 -2.56
CA GLY A 1100 45.33 7.58 -2.94
C GLY A 1100 45.34 8.58 -1.78
N TYR A 1101 45.47 8.11 -0.54
CA TYR A 1101 45.69 8.93 0.64
C TYR A 1101 47.15 8.89 1.09
N GLU A 1102 47.62 9.96 1.73
CA GLU A 1102 48.89 9.97 2.44
C GLU A 1102 48.88 8.90 3.54
N ARG A 1103 49.99 8.17 3.69
CA ARG A 1103 50.12 7.09 4.68
C ARG A 1103 50.53 7.66 6.03
N THR A 1104 49.63 8.45 6.61
CA THR A 1104 49.81 9.13 7.90
C THR A 1104 48.81 8.59 8.93
N VAL A 1105 49.14 8.75 10.21
CA VAL A 1105 48.23 8.42 11.31
C VAL A 1105 46.93 9.20 11.14
N GLY A 1106 45.79 8.52 11.27
CA GLY A 1106 44.46 9.12 11.05
C GLY A 1106 43.96 9.07 9.60
N SER A 1107 44.77 8.62 8.63
CA SER A 1107 44.30 8.43 7.27
C SER A 1107 43.23 7.32 7.18
N PRO A 1108 42.28 7.42 6.23
CA PRO A 1108 41.24 6.42 6.06
C PRO A 1108 41.80 5.02 5.79
N VAL A 1109 41.22 4.03 6.44
CA VAL A 1109 41.58 2.62 6.27
C VAL A 1109 40.47 1.87 5.53
N VAL A 1110 40.81 0.68 5.02
CA VAL A 1110 39.91 -0.10 4.17
C VAL A 1110 38.88 -0.88 4.98
N LEU A 1111 37.65 -0.88 4.48
CA LEU A 1111 36.58 -1.80 4.87
C LEU A 1111 36.21 -2.72 3.69
N ARG A 1112 35.94 -3.99 3.99
CA ARG A 1112 35.52 -5.03 3.03
C ARG A 1112 34.24 -5.76 3.47
N GLY A 1113 33.60 -6.48 2.55
CA GLY A 1113 32.47 -7.38 2.81
C GLY A 1113 31.07 -6.77 2.71
N GLY A 1114 30.92 -5.48 2.93
CA GLY A 1114 29.62 -4.82 2.97
C GLY A 1114 28.79 -5.14 4.22
N ALA A 1115 27.73 -4.38 4.45
CA ALA A 1115 26.91 -4.48 5.66
C ALA A 1115 25.45 -4.85 5.34
N PHE A 1116 24.67 -5.16 6.37
CA PHE A 1116 23.27 -5.58 6.29
C PHE A 1116 22.32 -4.64 5.52
N PHE A 1117 22.68 -3.38 5.29
CA PHE A 1117 21.86 -2.40 4.55
C PHE A 1117 22.33 -2.18 3.10
N ILE A 1118 23.31 -2.95 2.63
CA ILE A 1118 23.85 -2.83 1.28
C ILE A 1118 23.12 -3.81 0.35
N GLY A 1119 22.84 -3.37 -0.88
CA GLY A 1119 22.27 -4.21 -1.95
C GLY A 1119 23.34 -5.01 -2.70
N ALA A 1120 22.90 -5.93 -3.58
CA ALA A 1120 23.75 -6.89 -4.29
C ALA A 1120 25.05 -6.29 -4.86
N GLY A 1121 24.94 -5.17 -5.59
CA GLY A 1121 26.08 -4.55 -6.30
C GLY A 1121 27.16 -3.93 -5.42
N GLY A 1122 26.97 -3.89 -4.08
CA GLY A 1122 27.99 -3.45 -3.12
C GLY A 1122 28.51 -4.57 -2.22
N LEU A 1123 28.16 -5.82 -2.51
CA LEU A 1123 28.49 -7.01 -1.73
C LEU A 1123 29.44 -7.97 -2.46
N CYS A 1124 30.02 -7.55 -3.58
CA CYS A 1124 31.02 -8.35 -4.28
C CYS A 1124 32.31 -8.40 -3.44
N ALA A 1125 33.04 -9.52 -3.48
CA ALA A 1125 34.27 -9.72 -2.72
C ALA A 1125 35.37 -8.69 -3.01
N SER A 1126 35.32 -8.03 -4.17
CA SER A 1126 36.25 -6.95 -4.56
C SER A 1126 35.83 -5.54 -4.15
N ASP A 1127 34.61 -5.36 -3.62
CA ASP A 1127 34.14 -4.05 -3.18
C ASP A 1127 34.87 -3.61 -1.91
N ARG A 1128 35.16 -2.30 -1.87
CA ARG A 1128 35.93 -1.66 -0.81
C ARG A 1128 35.40 -0.26 -0.56
N VAL A 1129 35.31 0.12 0.70
CA VAL A 1129 35.04 1.51 1.09
C VAL A 1129 36.14 2.01 2.02
N LYS A 1130 36.20 3.34 2.19
CA LYS A 1130 37.12 4.01 3.10
C LYS A 1130 36.37 4.46 4.34
N TYR A 1131 36.97 4.31 5.51
CA TYR A 1131 36.39 4.84 6.73
C TYR A 1131 37.47 5.37 7.67
N GLN A 1132 37.11 6.33 8.51
CA GLN A 1132 38.06 6.97 9.43
C GLN A 1132 38.39 6.00 10.57
N PRO A 1133 39.67 5.85 10.97
CA PRO A 1133 40.07 4.82 11.92
C PRO A 1133 39.43 4.98 13.31
N GLY A 1134 39.10 6.21 13.73
CA GLY A 1134 38.37 6.47 14.97
C GLY A 1134 36.84 6.37 14.86
N GLY A 1135 36.29 6.14 13.66
CA GLY A 1135 34.85 6.09 13.44
C GLY A 1135 34.21 4.82 14.01
N ARG A 1136 33.01 4.95 14.60
CA ARG A 1136 32.27 3.86 15.26
C ARG A 1136 30.83 3.85 14.76
N TYR A 1137 30.55 3.01 13.76
CA TYR A 1137 29.27 2.93 13.02
C TYR A 1137 28.59 1.57 13.18
N GLU A 1138 27.25 1.53 13.13
CA GLU A 1138 26.43 0.34 13.41
C GLU A 1138 26.63 -0.81 12.43
N GLY A 1139 27.14 -0.52 11.24
CA GLY A 1139 27.47 -1.51 10.21
C GLY A 1139 28.95 -1.90 10.14
N VAL A 1140 29.80 -1.50 11.10
CA VAL A 1140 31.25 -1.72 11.05
C VAL A 1140 31.73 -2.58 12.21
N GLY A 1141 32.31 -3.73 11.86
CA GLY A 1141 32.95 -4.70 12.75
C GLY A 1141 34.31 -5.13 12.21
N PHE A 1142 34.77 -6.34 12.57
CA PHE A 1142 36.06 -6.87 12.14
C PHE A 1142 36.16 -8.38 12.30
N ARG A 1143 37.26 -8.93 11.78
CA ARG A 1143 37.63 -10.33 11.86
C ARG A 1143 39.12 -10.46 12.15
N CYS A 1144 39.52 -11.51 12.88
CA CYS A 1144 40.91 -11.73 13.28
C CYS A 1144 41.66 -12.66 12.32
N VAL A 1145 42.96 -12.40 12.12
CA VAL A 1145 43.94 -13.25 11.42
C VAL A 1145 45.05 -13.69 12.37
N ARG A 1146 45.49 -14.94 12.24
CA ARG A 1146 46.69 -15.49 12.89
C ARG A 1146 47.65 -16.08 11.86
N ALA A 1147 48.93 -16.19 12.24
CA ALA A 1147 49.89 -16.95 11.44
C ALA A 1147 49.54 -18.44 11.46
N ALA A 1148 49.64 -19.12 10.31
CA ALA A 1148 49.51 -20.58 10.27
C ALA A 1148 50.67 -21.24 11.04
N PRO A 1149 50.44 -22.38 11.71
CA PRO A 1149 51.52 -23.15 12.32
C PRO A 1149 52.56 -23.51 11.26
N ARG A 1150 53.85 -23.36 11.58
CA ARG A 1150 54.91 -23.89 10.70
C ARG A 1150 54.72 -25.41 10.65
N GLN A 1151 54.45 -25.96 9.47
CA GLN A 1151 54.53 -27.40 9.27
C GLN A 1151 55.97 -27.85 9.61
N PRO A 1152 56.14 -28.88 10.45
CA PRO A 1152 57.44 -29.31 10.94
C PRO A 1152 58.38 -29.79 9.84
#